data_AF-A0A7U9SR03-F1
#
_entry.id   AF-A0A7U9SR03-F1
#
_cell.length_a   1.000
_cell.length_b   1.000
_cell.length_c   1.000
_cell.angle_alpha   90.00
_cell.angle_beta   90.00
_cell.angle_gamma   90.00
#
_symmetry.space_group_name_H-M   'P 1'
#
loop_
_entity.id
_entity.type
_entity.pdbx_description
1 polymer ?
#
loop_
_entity_poly.entity_id
_entity_poly.type
_entity_poly.pdbx_seq_one_letter_code
_entity_poly.pdbx_strand_id
1 'polypeptide(L)'
;MQGWFPIFRQEAVPFVRDCIEQEWERTGFVTDVLETVEDEPQTQPIEPETVTEKLTEEEVSQLMANPEMQEAIGLIEDFILEEYNEDSVDIRNPRQVGIAYGVTDKNGFEVQVDVNLLDFSISQTVDGKVVETRQYDSLRELIDMELAFLDYDQLLYLEPHIEDQLEADLNERIMWEQTAGAREGVEPTEPDAFAGWETPAEPETTSGTETDREPETPDRQDRTMEPGMPDRQEEPPEMVEIEGGTIGGDDPLLFSSPRLPYDIVIEKLRTGPERVNFHITDDELGTGGQRTKCQNNVAAIRTLKQIEAENRLATPQEQEVLSNYVGWGGLAQAFDPDNEKWNREHAELKELLLPEEYASAQSTVLNAHYTSPTVIKAMYEAVSRMDFVPGNILEPSCGIGNFFGLVPEGYGKANLYGVELDHLTGRIARQLYQKADIAISGFEDSSHPDDFFDLAVGNVPFGEYKVHDRRYDRQNLLIHDYFLTKSLDKLRPGGIAAFITTKGTMDKLGSKAREELAQKADLLGAIRLPNTAFKANAGTSVTADILFFQKRGSAPEKLPDWVTIGQTEDGVPLNNYFLQHPEMVLGKMAFYENMYGNATETACLPIEGADLKEQLAQAINHIAPPDRELLHMDTPEPEAGEKAETIPADPNVRNFSFTEKGGKLYFRENSRMKLAEPGKTQAARIRGMIGIRDSARKLIDLQMNGADDEAIQAEQANLNRLYDRFQEKYGILNSAGNRLAFRQDSSYPLLCSLEVLDEEGNLKRKADMFNKRTIQHRKPVTSVDTAVEALGVSIGERACVDLGFMASLMGGMEKIPQIVSDLKGIIFKDPKSGPFDMESDGWYKGWQAADEYLSGNVRRKLETARAAAEKYPEFAVNVEELEKVQPKDLTAPEISVRIGSPWIDTKYYKQFMFELFQTPYHLQGRKINIVYSDVSGEWSVRGKSEDSRTNTRVWNTYGTKRINAYAILEASLNQRSVQIFDTHYDADGKETRVLNEKETAIAQQKQEAMKEAFQNWIFKDPDRRTDL
;
A
#
# COMPACT_ATOMS: atom_id res chain seq x y z
N MET A 1 37.17 22.33 26.59
CA MET A 1 36.11 23.23 26.06
C MET A 1 35.11 23.45 27.19
N GLN A 2 34.50 24.64 27.31
CA GLN A 2 33.33 24.84 28.18
C GLN A 2 32.09 24.73 27.30
N GLY A 3 31.46 23.56 27.29
CA GLY A 3 30.13 23.39 26.71
C GLY A 3 29.08 23.86 27.71
N TRP A 4 28.09 24.60 27.24
CA TRP A 4 26.89 24.90 28.03
C TRP A 4 25.92 23.73 27.90
N PHE A 5 25.34 23.31 29.02
CA PHE A 5 24.22 22.37 29.06
C PHE A 5 22.99 23.09 29.62
N PRO A 6 21.78 22.86 29.10
CA PRO A 6 20.56 23.40 29.69
C PRO A 6 20.33 22.74 31.06
N ILE A 7 20.40 23.53 32.13
CA ILE A 7 20.05 23.07 33.48
C ILE A 7 18.55 23.27 33.68
N PHE A 8 17.77 22.26 33.29
CA PHE A 8 16.36 22.18 33.66
C PHE A 8 16.25 22.12 35.18
N ARG A 9 15.56 23.10 35.78
CA ARG A 9 15.23 23.09 37.21
C ARG A 9 13.85 22.50 37.41
N GLN A 10 13.74 21.56 38.33
CA GLN A 10 12.46 21.19 38.91
C GLN A 10 12.07 22.25 39.95
N GLU A 11 11.16 23.14 39.57
CA GLU A 11 10.44 24.01 40.50
C GLU A 11 9.01 23.46 40.67
N ALA A 12 8.38 23.69 41.83
CA ALA A 12 7.07 23.10 42.12
C ALA A 12 5.95 23.76 41.31
N VAL A 13 4.89 23.01 41.00
CA VAL A 13 3.71 23.49 40.23
C VAL A 13 3.14 24.82 40.74
N PRO A 14 3.05 25.12 42.07
CA PRO A 14 2.63 26.44 42.54
C PRO A 14 3.54 27.60 42.10
N PHE A 15 4.85 27.39 41.98
CA PHE A 15 5.78 28.43 41.48
C PHE A 15 5.60 28.67 39.98
N VAL A 16 5.37 27.61 39.20
CA VAL A 16 5.05 27.72 37.78
C VAL A 16 3.70 28.44 37.59
N ARG A 17 2.71 28.15 38.44
CA ARG A 17 1.43 28.86 38.49
C ARG A 17 1.61 30.34 38.85
N ASP A 18 2.33 30.68 39.92
CA ASP A 18 2.60 32.08 40.30
C ASP A 18 3.24 32.88 39.15
N CYS A 19 4.16 32.27 38.41
CA CYS A 19 4.79 32.90 37.24
C CYS A 19 3.82 33.08 36.05
N ILE A 20 2.95 32.09 35.78
CA ILE A 20 1.94 32.17 34.73
C ILE A 20 0.84 33.19 35.08
N GLU A 21 0.36 33.19 36.33
CA GLU A 21 -0.65 34.14 36.82
C GLU A 21 -0.09 35.58 36.83
N GLN A 22 1.18 35.79 37.17
CA GLN A 22 1.84 37.10 37.03
C GLN A 22 1.99 37.55 35.56
N GLU A 23 2.27 36.65 34.63
CA GLU A 23 2.37 37.00 33.21
C GLU A 23 0.98 37.22 32.57
N TRP A 24 -0.06 36.57 33.10
CA TRP A 24 -1.47 36.86 32.77
C TRP A 24 -1.91 38.22 33.31
N GLU A 25 -1.57 38.58 34.55
CA GLU A 25 -1.75 39.97 35.05
C GLU A 25 -0.96 40.99 34.21
N ARG A 26 0.22 40.62 33.68
CA ARG A 26 1.03 41.49 32.81
C ARG A 26 0.51 41.62 31.37
N THR A 27 -0.29 40.68 30.90
CA THR A 27 -0.88 40.66 29.54
C THR A 27 -2.34 41.12 29.51
N GLY A 28 -2.99 41.24 30.66
CA GLY A 28 -4.22 42.02 30.83
C GLY A 28 -5.51 41.37 30.32
N PHE A 29 -5.52 40.05 30.14
CA PHE A 29 -6.70 39.33 29.65
C PHE A 29 -7.66 38.93 30.79
N VAL A 30 -8.94 39.28 30.62
CA VAL A 30 -10.15 38.99 31.45
C VAL A 30 -10.68 40.16 32.29
N THR A 31 -11.67 40.87 31.74
CA THR A 31 -13.01 41.06 32.34
C THR A 31 -13.98 41.62 31.29
N ASP A 32 -15.29 41.51 31.57
CA ASP A 32 -16.44 41.98 30.76
C ASP A 32 -16.62 41.28 29.39
N VAL A 33 -17.83 40.98 28.89
CA VAL A 33 -19.19 41.37 29.32
C VAL A 33 -20.11 40.15 29.47
N LEU A 34 -20.95 40.14 30.51
CA LEU A 34 -22.33 39.66 30.42
C LEU A 34 -23.27 40.87 30.65
N GLU A 35 -24.42 40.84 29.96
CA GLU A 35 -25.55 41.81 30.01
C GLU A 35 -25.54 43.05 29.06
N THR A 36 -26.71 43.28 28.45
CA THR A 36 -27.28 44.54 27.87
C THR A 36 -26.69 45.22 26.62
N VAL A 37 -27.12 44.75 25.43
CA VAL A 37 -28.13 45.39 24.53
C VAL A 37 -28.15 46.94 24.38
N GLU A 38 -28.07 47.41 23.12
CA GLU A 38 -28.40 48.76 22.57
C GLU A 38 -27.56 49.94 23.13
N ASP A 39 -26.85 50.76 22.33
CA ASP A 39 -27.27 51.46 21.11
C ASP A 39 -26.06 51.82 20.18
N GLU A 40 -26.31 52.17 18.91
CA GLU A 40 -25.31 52.71 17.94
C GLU A 40 -24.97 54.22 18.18
N PRO A 41 -24.06 54.96 17.45
CA PRO A 41 -23.33 54.65 16.17
C PRO A 41 -21.84 55.13 16.03
N GLN A 42 -21.19 54.72 14.91
CA GLN A 42 -19.94 55.26 14.29
C GLN A 42 -18.60 55.04 15.04
N THR A 43 -17.40 55.02 14.43
CA THR A 43 -16.91 55.24 13.03
C THR A 43 -15.84 54.21 12.64
N GLN A 44 -15.77 53.82 11.35
CA GLN A 44 -14.69 52.98 10.79
C GLN A 44 -13.39 53.78 10.47
N PRO A 45 -12.20 53.23 10.71
CA PRO A 45 -10.99 53.48 9.91
C PRO A 45 -11.05 52.73 8.56
N ILE A 46 -10.20 53.10 7.60
CA ILE A 46 -10.19 52.53 6.24
C ILE A 46 -8.93 51.68 6.04
N GLU A 47 -9.11 50.44 5.59
CA GLU A 47 -8.06 49.51 5.13
C GLU A 47 -8.13 49.35 3.59
N PRO A 48 -7.05 48.90 2.92
CA PRO A 48 -6.97 48.89 1.46
C PRO A 48 -7.87 47.83 0.81
N GLU A 49 -8.51 48.20 -0.31
CA GLU A 49 -9.46 47.36 -1.03
C GLU A 49 -8.78 46.23 -1.83
N THR A 50 -8.67 45.04 -1.24
CA THR A 50 -8.68 43.79 -2.03
C THR A 50 -10.14 43.42 -2.30
N VAL A 51 -10.54 43.41 -3.58
CA VAL A 51 -11.95 43.27 -3.98
C VAL A 51 -12.38 41.80 -3.88
N THR A 52 -12.82 41.41 -2.68
CA THR A 52 -13.65 40.22 -2.50
C THR A 52 -15.11 40.59 -2.79
N GLU A 53 -15.57 40.30 -4.01
CA GLU A 53 -16.97 40.47 -4.38
C GLU A 53 -17.86 39.55 -3.53
N LYS A 54 -18.52 40.13 -2.52
CA LYS A 54 -19.55 39.43 -1.75
C LYS A 54 -20.77 39.23 -2.64
N LEU A 55 -21.02 37.96 -3.01
CA LEU A 55 -22.23 37.54 -3.72
C LEU A 55 -23.48 38.10 -3.04
N THR A 56 -24.40 38.62 -3.85
CA THR A 56 -25.71 39.09 -3.38
C THR A 56 -26.63 37.92 -3.02
N GLU A 57 -27.66 38.18 -2.21
CA GLU A 57 -28.66 37.16 -1.84
C GLU A 57 -29.35 36.53 -3.07
N GLU A 58 -29.55 37.28 -4.16
CA GLU A 58 -30.10 36.77 -5.43
C GLU A 58 -29.10 35.90 -6.21
N GLU A 59 -27.79 36.16 -6.10
CA GLU A 59 -26.75 35.32 -6.72
C GLU A 59 -26.56 34.02 -5.95
N VAL A 60 -26.47 34.08 -4.61
CA VAL A 60 -26.43 32.87 -3.76
C VAL A 60 -27.69 32.03 -3.97
N SER A 61 -28.88 32.65 -4.05
CA SER A 61 -30.12 31.93 -4.32
C SER A 61 -30.23 31.33 -5.73
N GLN A 62 -29.45 31.81 -6.71
CA GLN A 62 -29.34 31.20 -8.04
C GLN A 62 -28.28 30.10 -8.07
N LEU A 63 -27.15 30.30 -7.41
CA LEU A 63 -26.08 29.33 -7.28
C LEU A 63 -26.58 28.04 -6.60
N MET A 64 -27.28 28.19 -5.48
CA MET A 64 -27.92 27.09 -4.73
C MET A 64 -29.09 26.44 -5.47
N ALA A 65 -29.54 27.00 -6.60
CA ALA A 65 -30.56 26.40 -7.46
C ALA A 65 -29.96 25.56 -8.62
N ASN A 66 -28.62 25.50 -8.77
CA ASN A 66 -27.96 24.61 -9.71
C ASN A 66 -27.97 23.16 -9.17
N PRO A 67 -28.50 22.16 -9.91
CA PRO A 67 -28.44 20.75 -9.50
C PRO A 67 -27.03 20.25 -9.17
N GLU A 68 -26.01 20.67 -9.90
CA GLU A 68 -24.61 20.25 -9.64
C GLU A 68 -24.08 20.86 -8.34
N MET A 69 -24.47 22.10 -8.00
CA MET A 69 -24.12 22.71 -6.71
C MET A 69 -24.81 21.99 -5.54
N GLN A 70 -26.06 21.55 -5.72
CA GLN A 70 -26.77 20.74 -4.74
C GLN A 70 -26.18 19.32 -4.60
N GLU A 71 -25.66 18.73 -5.67
CA GLU A 71 -24.96 17.44 -5.64
C GLU A 71 -23.59 17.56 -4.94
N ALA A 72 -22.80 18.59 -5.26
CA ALA A 72 -21.53 18.87 -4.59
C ALA A 72 -21.69 19.13 -3.09
N ILE A 73 -22.68 19.95 -2.70
CA ILE A 73 -22.99 20.22 -1.30
C ILE A 73 -23.48 18.94 -0.60
N GLY A 74 -24.38 18.17 -1.24
CA GLY A 74 -24.88 16.92 -0.67
C GLY A 74 -23.78 15.90 -0.40
N LEU A 75 -22.80 15.76 -1.30
CA LEU A 75 -21.64 14.88 -1.09
C LEU A 75 -20.73 15.35 0.05
N ILE A 76 -20.52 16.66 0.18
CA ILE A 76 -19.75 17.24 1.28
C ILE A 76 -20.50 17.11 2.62
N GLU A 77 -21.82 17.29 2.63
CA GLU A 77 -22.67 17.08 3.81
C GLU A 77 -22.74 15.60 4.22
N ASP A 78 -22.87 14.66 3.29
CA ASP A 78 -22.83 13.22 3.55
C ASP A 78 -21.45 12.81 4.13
N PHE A 79 -20.34 13.30 3.56
CA PHE A 79 -18.99 13.04 4.06
C PHE A 79 -18.76 13.58 5.48
N ILE A 80 -19.13 14.84 5.76
CA ILE A 80 -19.02 15.43 7.10
C ILE A 80 -19.94 14.73 8.11
N LEU A 81 -21.09 14.21 7.67
CA LEU A 81 -21.99 13.43 8.51
C LEU A 81 -21.44 12.03 8.82
N GLU A 82 -20.72 11.39 7.90
CA GLU A 82 -20.09 10.08 8.14
C GLU A 82 -18.84 10.17 9.02
N GLU A 83 -17.95 11.14 8.79
CA GLU A 83 -16.67 11.26 9.51
C GLU A 83 -16.76 12.07 10.81
N TYR A 84 -17.40 13.25 10.77
CA TYR A 84 -17.48 14.15 11.94
C TYR A 84 -18.81 14.05 12.70
N ASN A 85 -19.83 13.40 12.14
CA ASN A 85 -21.19 13.32 12.71
C ASN A 85 -21.77 14.73 12.99
N GLU A 86 -21.57 15.69 12.07
CA GLU A 86 -22.22 17.00 12.09
C GLU A 86 -23.30 17.09 10.99
N ASP A 87 -24.49 17.59 11.34
CA ASP A 87 -25.68 17.56 10.46
C ASP A 87 -25.75 18.70 9.41
N SER A 88 -24.73 19.55 9.28
CA SER A 88 -24.73 20.69 8.35
C SER A 88 -23.34 21.32 8.17
N VAL A 89 -22.95 21.61 6.93
CA VAL A 89 -21.65 22.23 6.61
C VAL A 89 -21.80 23.76 6.45
N ASP A 90 -20.77 24.54 6.81
CA ASP A 90 -20.82 26.00 6.75
C ASP A 90 -20.62 26.57 5.32
N ILE A 91 -21.58 26.29 4.45
CA ILE A 91 -21.63 26.80 3.07
C ILE A 91 -21.92 28.31 2.96
N ARG A 92 -21.82 29.09 4.05
CA ARG A 92 -21.95 30.57 4.01
C ARG A 92 -20.85 31.23 3.17
N ASN A 93 -19.72 30.55 2.96
CA ASN A 93 -18.68 30.95 2.03
C ASN A 93 -18.36 29.80 1.04
N PRO A 94 -19.05 29.69 -0.10
CA PRO A 94 -18.77 28.63 -1.08
C PRO A 94 -17.39 28.73 -1.76
N ARG A 95 -16.59 29.79 -1.48
CA ARG A 95 -15.17 29.85 -1.90
C ARG A 95 -14.21 29.14 -0.94
N GLN A 96 -14.64 28.81 0.28
CA GLN A 96 -13.82 28.12 1.27
C GLN A 96 -14.73 27.33 2.21
N VAL A 97 -15.02 26.10 1.82
CA VAL A 97 -15.80 25.12 2.58
C VAL A 97 -14.82 24.12 3.19
N GLY A 98 -14.53 24.26 4.50
CA GLY A 98 -13.64 23.32 5.19
C GLY A 98 -14.26 21.93 5.28
N ILE A 99 -13.56 20.91 4.76
CA ILE A 99 -14.03 19.53 4.72
C ILE A 99 -13.21 18.56 5.57
N ALA A 100 -11.95 18.88 5.89
CA ALA A 100 -11.12 18.05 6.76
C ALA A 100 -10.16 18.90 7.60
N TYR A 101 -9.89 18.42 8.81
CA TYR A 101 -8.90 18.95 9.76
C TYR A 101 -8.32 17.81 10.61
N GLY A 102 -7.00 17.79 10.79
CA GLY A 102 -6.32 16.84 11.68
C GLY A 102 -4.82 17.13 11.84
N VAL A 103 -4.09 16.19 12.45
CA VAL A 103 -2.68 16.36 12.82
C VAL A 103 -1.87 15.12 12.40
N THR A 104 -0.67 15.33 11.84
CA THR A 104 0.16 14.25 11.28
C THR A 104 0.92 13.42 12.32
N ASP A 105 0.86 12.09 12.20
CA ASP A 105 1.42 11.10 13.15
C ASP A 105 2.92 11.25 13.47
N LYS A 106 3.75 11.74 12.54
CA LYS A 106 5.21 11.78 12.70
C LYS A 106 5.70 13.06 13.38
N ASN A 107 5.26 14.20 12.83
CA ASN A 107 5.87 15.51 13.07
C ASN A 107 4.90 16.53 13.72
N GLY A 108 3.61 16.20 13.81
CA GLY A 108 2.64 17.04 14.52
C GLY A 108 2.14 18.27 13.75
N PHE A 109 2.36 18.34 12.44
CA PHE A 109 1.83 19.41 11.58
C PHE A 109 0.30 19.39 11.56
N GLU A 110 -0.33 20.58 11.64
CA GLU A 110 -1.78 20.76 11.55
C GLU A 110 -2.21 20.85 10.08
N VAL A 111 -3.07 19.95 9.63
CA VAL A 111 -3.54 19.86 8.23
C VAL A 111 -5.02 20.22 8.16
N GLN A 112 -5.37 21.18 7.31
CA GLN A 112 -6.73 21.59 6.96
C GLN A 112 -6.96 21.40 5.45
N VAL A 113 -8.14 20.97 5.03
CA VAL A 113 -8.52 20.90 3.61
C VAL A 113 -9.82 21.67 3.39
N ASP A 114 -9.77 22.62 2.47
CA ASP A 114 -10.91 23.45 2.05
C ASP A 114 -11.27 23.16 0.59
N VAL A 115 -12.57 23.20 0.27
CA VAL A 115 -13.11 23.14 -1.10
C VAL A 115 -13.64 24.51 -1.52
N ASN A 116 -13.34 24.89 -2.75
CA ASN A 116 -13.87 26.07 -3.42
C ASN A 116 -14.83 25.64 -4.54
N LEU A 117 -16.13 25.79 -4.28
CA LEU A 117 -17.22 25.39 -5.17
C LEU A 117 -17.49 26.41 -6.29
N LEU A 118 -16.89 27.60 -6.24
CA LEU A 118 -17.02 28.63 -7.28
C LEU A 118 -15.89 28.57 -8.31
N ASP A 119 -14.65 28.38 -7.84
CA ASP A 119 -13.45 28.31 -8.66
C ASP A 119 -12.97 26.85 -8.82
N PHE A 120 -13.87 25.88 -8.62
CA PHE A 120 -13.73 24.43 -8.82
C PHE A 120 -12.36 23.86 -8.40
N SER A 121 -12.04 23.96 -7.11
CA SER A 121 -10.75 23.54 -6.58
C SER A 121 -10.84 22.98 -5.16
N ILE A 122 -9.84 22.19 -4.78
CA ILE A 122 -9.62 21.68 -3.41
C ILE A 122 -8.19 22.04 -3.00
N SER A 123 -8.02 22.60 -1.80
CA SER A 123 -6.73 23.09 -1.29
C SER A 123 -6.39 22.49 0.07
N GLN A 124 -5.24 21.83 0.15
CA GLN A 124 -4.66 21.32 1.39
C GLN A 124 -3.72 22.38 1.97
N THR A 125 -3.91 22.68 3.25
CA THR A 125 -3.23 23.72 4.03
C THR A 125 -2.53 23.06 5.22
N VAL A 126 -1.27 23.38 5.46
CA VAL A 126 -0.49 22.86 6.58
C VAL A 126 0.13 24.01 7.37
N ASP A 127 -0.03 23.98 8.70
CA ASP A 127 0.36 25.05 9.64
C ASP A 127 -0.06 26.46 9.15
N GLY A 128 -1.27 26.55 8.57
CA GLY A 128 -1.85 27.80 8.04
C GLY A 128 -1.33 28.25 6.67
N LYS A 129 -0.57 27.43 5.93
CA LYS A 129 -0.13 27.71 4.55
C LYS A 129 -0.66 26.66 3.58
N VAL A 130 -1.18 27.07 2.43
CA VAL A 130 -1.53 26.14 1.35
C VAL A 130 -0.26 25.41 0.88
N VAL A 131 -0.29 24.08 0.83
CA VAL A 131 0.79 23.22 0.33
C VAL A 131 0.44 22.56 -1.01
N GLU A 132 -0.85 22.38 -1.29
CA GLU A 132 -1.37 21.84 -2.53
C GLU A 132 -2.71 22.50 -2.86
N THR A 133 -2.94 22.83 -4.14
CA THR A 133 -4.28 23.12 -4.66
C THR A 133 -4.48 22.33 -5.95
N ARG A 134 -5.50 21.47 -5.99
CA ARG A 134 -5.94 20.81 -7.22
C ARG A 134 -7.10 21.60 -7.83
N GLN A 135 -7.06 21.75 -9.15
CA GLN A 135 -7.93 22.61 -9.95
C GLN A 135 -8.61 21.77 -11.04
N TYR A 136 -9.92 21.96 -11.23
CA TYR A 136 -10.73 21.21 -12.18
C TYR A 136 -11.35 22.18 -13.20
N ASP A 137 -11.65 21.69 -14.41
CA ASP A 137 -12.21 22.49 -15.50
C ASP A 137 -13.71 22.79 -15.27
N SER A 138 -14.38 22.06 -14.38
CA SER A 138 -15.80 22.27 -14.05
C SER A 138 -16.21 21.71 -12.68
N LEU A 139 -17.32 22.20 -12.14
CA LEU A 139 -17.96 21.65 -10.94
C LEU A 139 -18.31 20.16 -11.08
N ARG A 140 -18.75 19.72 -12.27
CA ARG A 140 -19.04 18.32 -12.55
C ARG A 140 -17.80 17.44 -12.43
N GLU A 141 -16.65 17.92 -12.91
CA GLU A 141 -15.38 17.21 -12.80
C GLU A 141 -14.86 17.17 -11.35
N LEU A 142 -14.97 18.27 -10.60
CA LEU A 142 -14.69 18.27 -9.15
C LEU A 142 -15.57 17.26 -8.40
N ILE A 143 -16.86 17.15 -8.75
CA ILE A 143 -17.77 16.13 -8.22
C ILE A 143 -17.30 14.72 -8.58
N ASP A 144 -17.10 14.44 -9.87
CA ASP A 144 -16.83 13.09 -10.37
C ASP A 144 -15.41 12.59 -10.06
N MET A 145 -14.47 13.47 -9.73
CA MET A 145 -13.06 13.12 -9.43
C MET A 145 -12.71 13.18 -7.93
N GLU A 146 -13.25 14.14 -7.16
CA GLU A 146 -12.93 14.29 -5.72
C GLU A 146 -14.15 14.08 -4.83
N LEU A 147 -15.23 14.86 -5.01
CA LEU A 147 -16.31 14.91 -4.00
C LEU A 147 -17.11 13.60 -3.90
N ALA A 148 -17.18 12.81 -4.97
CA ALA A 148 -17.81 11.49 -4.96
C ALA A 148 -16.95 10.39 -4.26
N PHE A 149 -15.71 10.71 -3.88
CA PHE A 149 -14.72 9.75 -3.36
C PHE A 149 -13.95 10.29 -2.13
N LEU A 150 -14.54 11.22 -1.38
CA LEU A 150 -13.93 11.78 -0.16
C LEU A 150 -13.66 10.67 0.87
N ASP A 151 -12.42 10.64 1.37
CA ASP A 151 -11.91 9.68 2.36
C ASP A 151 -10.99 10.46 3.32
N TYR A 152 -11.26 10.38 4.63
CA TYR A 152 -10.57 11.16 5.66
C TYR A 152 -9.06 10.93 5.68
N ASP A 153 -8.63 9.66 5.55
CA ASP A 153 -7.22 9.26 5.53
C ASP A 153 -6.52 9.73 4.25
N GLN A 154 -7.24 9.89 3.12
CA GLN A 154 -6.69 10.50 1.90
C GLN A 154 -6.61 12.03 1.99
N LEU A 155 -7.61 12.71 2.56
CA LEU A 155 -7.61 14.18 2.65
C LEU A 155 -6.51 14.72 3.58
N LEU A 156 -6.22 14.00 4.67
CA LEU A 156 -5.11 14.33 5.58
C LEU A 156 -3.76 13.73 5.17
N TYR A 157 -3.70 12.99 4.06
CA TYR A 157 -2.44 12.46 3.54
C TYR A 157 -1.59 13.59 2.96
N LEU A 158 -0.41 13.82 3.55
CA LEU A 158 0.64 14.61 2.91
C LEU A 158 1.44 13.69 1.97
N GLU A 159 1.59 14.12 0.72
CA GLU A 159 2.53 13.47 -0.20
C GLU A 159 3.95 13.46 0.42
N PRO A 160 4.75 12.39 0.29
CA PRO A 160 6.04 12.29 0.98
C PRO A 160 7.01 13.41 0.60
N HIS A 161 6.89 13.95 -0.62
CA HIS A 161 7.70 15.05 -1.09
C HIS A 161 7.30 16.42 -0.50
N ILE A 162 6.08 16.54 0.04
CA ILE A 162 5.59 17.69 0.81
C ILE A 162 6.02 17.53 2.27
N GLU A 163 5.86 16.33 2.85
CA GLU A 163 6.33 16.02 4.21
C GLU A 163 7.85 16.23 4.36
N ASP A 164 8.66 15.75 3.41
CA ASP A 164 10.12 15.98 3.34
C ASP A 164 10.47 17.48 3.24
N GLN A 165 9.64 18.29 2.56
CA GLN A 165 9.84 19.74 2.42
C GLN A 165 9.46 20.50 3.69
N LEU A 166 8.33 20.18 4.31
CA LEU A 166 7.91 20.76 5.58
C LEU A 166 8.90 20.43 6.71
N GLU A 167 9.42 19.19 6.75
CA GLU A 167 10.49 18.83 7.68
C GLU A 167 11.79 19.59 7.38
N ALA A 168 12.15 19.83 6.12
CA ALA A 168 13.30 20.65 5.76
C ALA A 168 13.14 22.12 6.17
N ASP A 169 12.00 22.75 5.89
CA ASP A 169 11.65 24.12 6.27
C ASP A 169 11.60 24.31 7.80
N LEU A 170 11.04 23.33 8.52
CA LEU A 170 11.03 23.30 9.98
C LEU A 170 12.45 23.21 10.54
N ASN A 171 13.30 22.35 9.96
CA ASN A 171 14.71 22.24 10.36
C ASN A 171 15.51 23.52 10.02
N GLU A 172 15.28 24.17 8.88
CA GLU A 172 15.92 25.47 8.57
C GLU A 172 15.43 26.57 9.51
N ARG A 173 14.13 26.63 9.85
CA ARG A 173 13.60 27.54 10.89
C ARG A 173 14.27 27.32 12.25
N ILE A 174 14.31 26.07 12.72
CA ILE A 174 14.96 25.72 14.00
C ILE A 174 16.45 26.10 13.99
N MET A 175 17.17 25.85 12.90
CA MET A 175 18.58 26.24 12.74
C MET A 175 18.78 27.77 12.65
N TRP A 176 17.85 28.49 12.03
CA TRP A 176 17.84 29.94 11.96
C TRP A 176 17.57 30.57 13.34
N GLU A 177 16.58 30.10 14.08
CA GLU A 177 16.28 30.57 15.44
C GLU A 177 17.44 30.29 16.40
N GLN A 178 18.05 29.10 16.33
CA GLN A 178 19.25 28.76 17.10
C GLN A 178 20.48 29.63 16.75
N THR A 179 20.56 30.18 15.54
CA THR A 179 21.64 31.11 15.15
C THR A 179 21.29 32.59 15.33
N ALA A 180 20.01 32.96 15.32
CA ALA A 180 19.51 34.29 15.64
C ALA A 180 19.60 34.57 17.15
N GLY A 181 19.24 33.58 17.99
CA GLY A 181 19.39 33.63 19.45
C GLY A 181 20.83 33.81 19.95
N ALA A 182 21.83 33.69 19.06
CA ALA A 182 23.23 34.00 19.34
C ALA A 182 23.60 35.50 19.21
N ARG A 183 22.62 36.41 19.02
CA ARG A 183 22.83 37.86 18.94
C ARG A 183 21.82 38.65 19.79
N GLU A 184 22.23 39.08 20.97
CA GLU A 184 21.47 40.08 21.75
C GLU A 184 21.35 41.41 20.97
N GLY A 185 20.16 42.01 20.96
CA GLY A 185 19.98 43.43 20.66
C GLY A 185 19.55 43.82 19.24
N VAL A 186 18.87 42.95 18.50
CA VAL A 186 18.19 43.31 17.23
C VAL A 186 16.74 42.82 17.28
N GLU A 187 15.78 43.74 17.12
CA GLU A 187 14.39 43.39 16.82
C GLU A 187 14.31 42.95 15.35
N PRO A 188 13.82 41.74 15.04
CA PRO A 188 13.60 41.33 13.66
C PRO A 188 12.37 42.03 13.09
N THR A 189 12.53 42.72 11.97
CA THR A 189 11.44 42.78 10.96
C THR A 189 11.38 41.42 10.27
N GLU A 190 10.19 40.91 10.02
CA GLU A 190 10.00 39.67 9.26
C GLU A 190 10.62 39.80 7.87
N PRO A 191 11.37 38.78 7.39
CA PRO A 191 11.76 38.70 5.99
C PRO A 191 10.56 38.20 5.17
N ASP A 192 10.24 38.91 4.08
CA ASP A 192 9.18 38.49 3.15
C ASP A 192 9.44 37.07 2.62
N ALA A 193 8.59 36.14 3.03
CA ALA A 193 8.41 34.84 2.40
C ALA A 193 7.01 34.83 1.75
N PHE A 194 6.81 33.95 0.76
CA PHE A 194 5.54 33.78 0.03
C PHE A 194 5.19 34.94 -0.93
N ALA A 195 6.09 35.18 -1.89
CA ALA A 195 5.71 35.51 -3.26
C ALA A 195 6.17 34.36 -4.17
N GLY A 196 5.37 34.00 -5.19
CA GLY A 196 5.75 32.97 -6.17
C GLY A 196 4.66 32.00 -6.64
N TRP A 197 3.46 32.01 -6.04
CA TRP A 197 2.30 31.21 -6.49
C TRP A 197 1.21 32.13 -7.08
N GLU A 198 1.39 32.54 -8.34
CA GLU A 198 0.31 33.14 -9.15
C GLU A 198 -0.12 32.15 -10.25
N THR A 199 -1.43 31.94 -10.41
CA THR A 199 -2.00 31.08 -11.44
C THR A 199 -2.15 31.80 -12.79
N PRO A 200 -2.12 31.08 -13.94
CA PRO A 200 -2.06 31.73 -15.26
C PRO A 200 -3.44 32.19 -15.75
N ALA A 201 -3.53 33.41 -16.27
CA ALA A 201 -4.73 33.92 -16.93
C ALA A 201 -4.83 33.47 -18.41
N GLU A 202 -6.06 33.26 -18.89
CA GLU A 202 -6.36 32.86 -20.27
C GLU A 202 -6.14 33.98 -21.33
N PRO A 203 -6.01 33.64 -22.63
CA PRO A 203 -5.49 34.56 -23.65
C PRO A 203 -6.56 35.34 -24.45
N GLU A 204 -6.51 36.68 -24.38
CA GLU A 204 -7.14 37.55 -25.40
C GLU A 204 -6.20 37.87 -26.60
N THR A 205 -6.76 38.40 -27.68
CA THR A 205 -6.17 38.29 -29.04
C THR A 205 -5.94 39.61 -29.79
N THR A 206 -5.00 39.54 -30.77
CA THR A 206 -4.86 40.33 -32.02
C THR A 206 -3.88 41.51 -32.14
N SER A 207 -3.19 41.55 -33.31
CA SER A 207 -2.47 42.67 -33.96
C SER A 207 -1.31 43.34 -33.20
N GLY A 208 -0.06 43.34 -33.66
CA GLY A 208 0.48 43.95 -34.91
C GLY A 208 1.71 44.80 -34.51
N THR A 209 2.69 45.18 -35.34
CA THR A 209 2.93 45.12 -36.80
C THR A 209 4.45 45.06 -37.08
N GLU A 210 4.83 44.88 -38.35
CA GLU A 210 6.21 44.75 -38.86
C GLU A 210 7.11 45.99 -38.61
N THR A 211 8.46 45.83 -38.58
CA THR A 211 9.36 46.33 -39.65
C THR A 211 10.88 46.06 -39.44
N ASP A 212 11.42 45.19 -40.31
CA ASP A 212 12.46 45.51 -41.33
C ASP A 212 13.85 46.14 -40.97
N ARG A 213 14.94 45.45 -41.39
CA ARG A 213 16.31 45.92 -41.81
C ARG A 213 17.58 45.72 -40.94
N GLU A 214 18.31 44.67 -41.33
CA GLU A 214 19.78 44.64 -41.53
C GLU A 214 20.23 45.41 -42.81
N PRO A 215 21.53 45.47 -43.20
CA PRO A 215 22.80 45.53 -42.44
C PRO A 215 23.79 46.58 -43.03
N GLU A 216 25.03 46.71 -42.49
CA GLU A 216 26.22 47.02 -43.32
C GLU A 216 27.57 46.62 -42.67
N THR A 217 28.64 46.51 -43.47
CA THR A 217 30.01 46.11 -43.07
C THR A 217 31.06 47.11 -43.58
N PRO A 218 32.35 47.06 -43.13
CA PRO A 218 33.43 47.02 -44.13
C PRO A 218 34.76 46.31 -43.75
N ASP A 219 35.11 45.27 -44.53
CA ASP A 219 36.35 45.00 -45.33
C ASP A 219 37.78 45.54 -44.96
N ARG A 220 38.82 44.81 -45.46
CA ARG A 220 40.28 45.14 -45.70
C ARG A 220 41.32 44.87 -44.59
N GLN A 221 42.59 44.46 -44.85
CA GLN A 221 43.36 44.02 -46.06
C GLN A 221 44.64 43.23 -45.59
N ASP A 222 44.92 42.00 -46.07
CA ASP A 222 45.86 41.58 -47.16
C ASP A 222 47.40 41.63 -46.91
N ARG A 223 48.11 40.45 -47.05
CA ARG A 223 49.46 40.27 -47.69
C ARG A 223 50.13 38.86 -47.61
N THR A 224 50.06 38.10 -48.72
CA THR A 224 51.10 37.26 -49.42
C THR A 224 52.28 36.48 -48.74
N MET A 225 52.32 35.13 -48.96
CA MET A 225 53.43 34.25 -49.50
C MET A 225 54.86 34.25 -48.86
N GLU A 226 55.41 33.16 -48.27
CA GLU A 226 55.99 31.86 -48.80
C GLU A 226 57.56 31.86 -48.91
N PRO A 227 58.30 30.72 -49.02
CA PRO A 227 58.22 29.39 -48.36
C PRO A 227 59.60 28.87 -47.81
N GLY A 228 59.67 27.69 -47.14
CA GLY A 228 60.97 27.03 -46.84
C GLY A 228 60.97 25.71 -46.02
N MET A 229 61.81 24.74 -46.41
CA MET A 229 62.10 23.42 -45.79
C MET A 229 63.38 22.82 -46.47
N PRO A 230 63.98 21.67 -46.04
CA PRO A 230 63.76 20.80 -44.87
C PRO A 230 65.07 20.48 -44.09
N ASP A 231 65.03 19.52 -43.13
CA ASP A 231 66.12 18.52 -42.96
C ASP A 231 65.65 17.22 -42.24
N ARG A 232 66.52 16.20 -42.11
CA ARG A 232 66.26 14.86 -41.51
C ARG A 232 67.42 14.33 -40.64
N GLN A 233 67.11 13.59 -39.57
CA GLN A 233 67.94 12.59 -38.84
C GLN A 233 67.12 12.04 -37.63
N GLU A 234 67.35 10.88 -37.01
CA GLU A 234 67.84 9.53 -37.40
C GLU A 234 67.45 8.52 -36.27
N GLU A 235 67.32 7.22 -36.57
CA GLU A 235 67.10 6.11 -35.59
C GLU A 235 68.48 5.50 -35.16
N PRO A 236 68.67 4.43 -34.31
CA PRO A 236 67.73 3.41 -33.80
C PRO A 236 67.88 3.01 -32.28
N PRO A 237 68.16 1.76 -31.82
CA PRO A 237 67.19 0.90 -31.10
C PRO A 237 67.67 0.32 -29.73
N GLU A 238 66.81 -0.42 -29.00
CA GLU A 238 67.11 -1.78 -28.44
C GLU A 238 65.92 -2.42 -27.64
N MET A 239 66.19 -3.50 -26.89
CA MET A 239 65.25 -4.50 -26.31
C MET A 239 65.71 -4.86 -24.85
N VAL A 240 65.04 -5.66 -24.01
CA VAL A 240 63.86 -6.55 -24.20
C VAL A 240 62.72 -6.15 -23.22
N GLU A 241 62.01 -6.93 -22.37
CA GLU A 241 61.97 -8.35 -21.94
C GLU A 241 60.52 -8.69 -21.46
N ILE A 242 60.26 -9.88 -20.89
CA ILE A 242 58.91 -10.33 -20.43
C ILE A 242 59.02 -11.06 -19.08
N GLU A 243 58.25 -10.66 -18.06
CA GLU A 243 57.81 -11.58 -16.98
C GLU A 243 56.68 -11.00 -16.10
N GLY A 244 55.91 -11.90 -15.45
CA GLY A 244 55.01 -11.57 -14.33
C GLY A 244 53.65 -10.94 -14.70
N GLY A 245 52.55 -11.54 -14.25
CA GLY A 245 51.20 -10.96 -14.41
C GLY A 245 50.20 -11.50 -13.39
N THR A 246 48.97 -10.98 -13.45
CA THR A 246 47.81 -11.44 -12.68
C THR A 246 46.54 -11.26 -13.50
N ILE A 247 45.57 -12.16 -13.36
CA ILE A 247 44.24 -12.04 -13.95
C ILE A 247 43.26 -11.62 -12.85
N GLY A 248 42.54 -10.52 -13.04
CA GLY A 248 41.49 -10.05 -12.13
C GLY A 248 41.00 -8.64 -12.52
N GLY A 249 39.68 -8.49 -12.67
CA GLY A 249 39.03 -7.24 -13.06
C GLY A 249 38.20 -7.38 -14.34
N ASP A 250 36.87 -7.46 -14.20
CA ASP A 250 35.91 -7.39 -15.31
C ASP A 250 35.68 -5.93 -15.75
N ASP A 251 36.70 -5.30 -16.36
CA ASP A 251 36.67 -3.90 -16.78
C ASP A 251 37.12 -3.75 -18.25
N PRO A 252 36.27 -3.24 -19.18
CA PRO A 252 36.58 -3.22 -20.61
C PRO A 252 37.59 -2.11 -20.99
N LEU A 253 38.84 -2.50 -21.21
CA LEU A 253 39.91 -1.62 -21.68
C LEU A 253 39.54 -0.87 -22.99
N LEU A 254 39.34 0.44 -22.88
CA LEU A 254 39.02 1.34 -24.00
C LEU A 254 40.24 1.60 -24.90
N PHE A 255 40.46 0.74 -25.90
CA PHE A 255 41.38 1.01 -26.99
C PHE A 255 40.79 1.98 -28.01
N SER A 256 41.25 3.24 -27.99
CA SER A 256 41.01 4.21 -29.05
C SER A 256 42.07 4.06 -30.17
N SER A 257 41.63 3.61 -31.35
CA SER A 257 42.44 3.63 -32.58
C SER A 257 41.59 4.11 -33.76
N PRO A 258 41.95 5.22 -34.44
CA PRO A 258 41.15 5.76 -35.53
C PRO A 258 41.38 5.04 -36.87
N ARG A 259 40.29 4.80 -37.60
CA ARG A 259 40.19 4.33 -39.00
C ARG A 259 40.46 2.84 -39.26
N LEU A 260 39.37 2.08 -39.36
CA LEU A 260 39.22 1.02 -40.37
C LEU A 260 38.02 1.38 -41.28
N PRO A 261 38.03 1.00 -42.57
CA PRO A 261 37.05 1.50 -43.56
C PRO A 261 35.77 0.64 -43.70
N TYR A 262 35.55 -0.33 -42.81
CA TYR A 262 34.37 -1.20 -42.79
C TYR A 262 33.97 -1.51 -41.33
N ASP A 263 32.69 -1.75 -41.09
CA ASP A 263 32.18 -2.10 -39.76
C ASP A 263 32.69 -3.47 -39.30
N ILE A 264 33.37 -3.51 -38.15
CA ILE A 264 33.69 -4.77 -37.48
C ILE A 264 32.56 -5.10 -36.51
N VAL A 265 31.70 -6.02 -36.92
CA VAL A 265 30.72 -6.66 -36.02
C VAL A 265 31.48 -7.59 -35.08
N ILE A 266 31.79 -7.12 -33.87
CA ILE A 266 32.35 -7.96 -32.80
C ILE A 266 31.20 -8.70 -32.11
N GLU A 267 30.77 -9.82 -32.70
CA GLU A 267 29.97 -10.78 -31.94
C GLU A 267 30.82 -11.40 -30.81
N LYS A 268 30.31 -11.36 -29.57
CA LYS A 268 30.87 -12.19 -28.48
C LYS A 268 30.61 -13.65 -28.82
N LEU A 269 31.62 -14.31 -29.41
CA LEU A 269 31.69 -15.76 -29.58
C LEU A 269 31.37 -16.45 -28.24
N ARG A 270 30.17 -17.03 -28.14
CA ARG A 270 29.72 -17.75 -26.94
C ARG A 270 30.44 -19.10 -26.85
N THR A 271 31.66 -19.10 -26.34
CA THR A 271 32.47 -20.32 -26.11
C THR A 271 31.96 -21.07 -24.88
N GLY A 272 30.81 -21.74 -25.02
CA GLY A 272 30.22 -22.61 -24.01
C GLY A 272 29.29 -23.65 -24.68
N PRO A 273 28.87 -24.69 -23.96
CA PRO A 273 27.91 -25.66 -24.46
C PRO A 273 26.58 -24.98 -24.82
N GLU A 274 25.90 -25.49 -25.85
CA GLU A 274 24.57 -25.02 -26.21
C GLU A 274 23.58 -25.32 -25.08
N ARG A 275 22.93 -24.28 -24.56
CA ARG A 275 21.89 -24.40 -23.53
C ARG A 275 20.65 -25.02 -24.16
N VAL A 276 20.07 -26.04 -23.52
CA VAL A 276 18.87 -26.74 -24.00
C VAL A 276 17.78 -26.72 -22.93
N ASN A 277 16.54 -26.45 -23.35
CA ASN A 277 15.36 -26.66 -22.52
C ASN A 277 14.85 -28.08 -22.74
N PHE A 278 14.53 -28.78 -21.67
CA PHE A 278 13.85 -30.06 -21.70
C PHE A 278 12.43 -29.93 -22.29
N HIS A 279 11.87 -31.03 -22.79
CA HIS A 279 10.50 -31.08 -23.27
C HIS A 279 9.83 -32.39 -22.83
N ILE A 280 8.72 -32.29 -22.11
CA ILE A 280 8.03 -33.42 -21.48
C ILE A 280 7.21 -34.15 -22.54
N THR A 281 7.67 -35.35 -22.92
CA THR A 281 6.99 -36.19 -23.92
C THR A 281 6.08 -37.26 -23.30
N ASP A 282 6.30 -37.62 -22.03
CA ASP A 282 5.47 -38.57 -21.29
C ASP A 282 4.21 -37.90 -20.68
N ASP A 283 3.03 -38.44 -20.98
CA ASP A 283 1.76 -38.01 -20.37
C ASP A 283 1.55 -38.59 -18.95
N GLU A 284 2.20 -39.73 -18.64
CA GLU A 284 2.12 -40.45 -17.36
C GLU A 284 3.24 -40.05 -16.39
N LEU A 285 3.96 -38.95 -16.67
CA LEU A 285 5.10 -38.47 -15.88
C LEU A 285 4.72 -38.32 -14.40
N GLY A 286 5.48 -38.99 -13.53
CA GLY A 286 5.30 -38.95 -12.09
C GLY A 286 4.18 -39.85 -11.53
N THR A 287 3.61 -40.74 -12.33
CA THR A 287 2.79 -41.86 -11.83
C THR A 287 3.65 -42.96 -11.16
N GLY A 288 3.00 -44.02 -10.66
CA GLY A 288 3.67 -45.17 -10.04
C GLY A 288 3.58 -45.22 -8.50
N GLY A 289 4.21 -46.23 -7.91
CA GLY A 289 4.14 -46.47 -6.46
C GLY A 289 5.09 -45.57 -5.65
N GLN A 290 4.76 -45.34 -4.38
CA GLN A 290 5.52 -44.44 -3.48
C GLN A 290 7.04 -44.68 -3.49
N ARG A 291 7.49 -45.95 -3.49
CA ARG A 291 8.93 -46.29 -3.54
C ARG A 291 9.58 -45.92 -4.88
N THR A 292 8.88 -46.06 -6.00
CA THR A 292 9.37 -45.62 -7.31
C THR A 292 9.55 -44.11 -7.33
N LYS A 293 8.55 -43.36 -6.83
CA LYS A 293 8.62 -41.89 -6.69
C LYS A 293 9.81 -41.47 -5.82
N CYS A 294 9.99 -42.11 -4.66
CA CYS A 294 11.14 -41.87 -3.78
C CYS A 294 12.49 -42.18 -4.46
N GLN A 295 12.59 -43.27 -5.22
CA GLN A 295 13.81 -43.65 -5.96
C GLN A 295 14.12 -42.67 -7.09
N ASN A 296 13.10 -42.20 -7.81
CA ASN A 296 13.24 -41.18 -8.84
C ASN A 296 13.74 -39.85 -8.26
N ASN A 297 13.16 -39.39 -7.15
CA ASN A 297 13.63 -38.18 -6.45
C ASN A 297 15.11 -38.32 -6.05
N VAL A 298 15.48 -39.44 -5.42
CA VAL A 298 16.87 -39.73 -5.00
C VAL A 298 17.82 -39.77 -6.19
N ALA A 299 17.40 -40.28 -7.35
CA ALA A 299 18.19 -40.26 -8.57
C ALA A 299 18.38 -38.83 -9.09
N ALA A 300 17.30 -38.04 -9.22
CA ALA A 300 17.35 -36.65 -9.64
C ALA A 300 18.26 -35.80 -8.75
N ILE A 301 18.18 -35.95 -7.42
CA ILE A 301 19.03 -35.22 -6.47
C ILE A 301 20.51 -35.60 -6.62
N ARG A 302 20.82 -36.89 -6.80
CA ARG A 302 22.20 -37.34 -7.07
C ARG A 302 22.73 -36.76 -8.37
N THR A 303 21.94 -36.80 -9.43
CA THR A 303 22.29 -36.22 -10.73
C THR A 303 22.51 -34.71 -10.63
N LEU A 304 21.63 -33.97 -9.95
CA LEU A 304 21.82 -32.53 -9.70
C LEU A 304 23.16 -32.27 -8.99
N LYS A 305 23.40 -32.91 -7.85
CA LYS A 305 24.62 -32.69 -7.05
C LYS A 305 25.90 -33.10 -7.78
N GLN A 306 25.83 -34.09 -8.67
CA GLN A 306 26.93 -34.42 -9.58
C GLN A 306 27.19 -33.30 -10.59
N ILE A 307 26.15 -32.80 -11.27
CA ILE A 307 26.25 -31.73 -12.27
C ILE A 307 26.80 -30.42 -11.65
N GLU A 308 26.38 -30.12 -10.42
CA GLU A 308 26.86 -28.99 -9.63
C GLU A 308 28.34 -29.16 -9.21
N ALA A 309 28.73 -30.33 -8.70
CA ALA A 309 30.12 -30.63 -8.34
C ALA A 309 31.06 -30.64 -9.56
N GLU A 310 30.54 -31.00 -10.74
CA GLU A 310 31.24 -30.94 -12.03
C GLU A 310 31.15 -29.54 -12.69
N ASN A 311 30.48 -28.57 -12.06
CA ASN A 311 30.27 -27.18 -12.48
C ASN A 311 29.87 -27.03 -13.96
N ARG A 312 28.82 -27.75 -14.37
CA ARG A 312 28.36 -27.79 -15.76
C ARG A 312 26.84 -27.73 -15.90
N LEU A 313 26.38 -27.83 -17.15
CA LEU A 313 24.97 -28.02 -17.50
C LEU A 313 24.63 -29.52 -17.59
N ALA A 314 23.37 -29.85 -17.34
CA ALA A 314 22.80 -31.16 -17.58
C ALA A 314 22.84 -31.51 -19.08
N THR A 315 23.21 -32.75 -19.39
CA THR A 315 22.99 -33.37 -20.71
C THR A 315 21.52 -33.77 -20.87
N PRO A 316 21.00 -33.98 -22.10
CA PRO A 316 19.62 -34.41 -22.30
C PRO A 316 19.26 -35.70 -21.54
N GLN A 317 20.20 -36.65 -21.43
CA GLN A 317 20.01 -37.89 -20.68
C GLN A 317 19.92 -37.67 -19.16
N GLU A 318 20.52 -36.60 -18.64
CA GLU A 318 20.39 -36.20 -17.23
C GLU A 318 19.12 -35.36 -17.02
N GLN A 319 18.69 -34.56 -18.00
CA GLN A 319 17.41 -33.86 -17.96
C GLN A 319 16.23 -34.85 -17.86
N GLU A 320 16.28 -36.01 -18.53
CA GLU A 320 15.33 -37.11 -18.33
C GLU A 320 15.31 -37.65 -16.88
N VAL A 321 16.46 -37.74 -16.21
CA VAL A 321 16.53 -38.18 -14.80
C VAL A 321 16.02 -37.10 -13.86
N LEU A 322 16.30 -35.83 -14.16
CA LEU A 322 15.86 -34.67 -13.38
C LEU A 322 14.35 -34.43 -13.49
N SER A 323 13.75 -34.62 -14.67
CA SER A 323 12.31 -34.44 -14.90
C SER A 323 11.43 -35.49 -14.20
N ASN A 324 12.03 -36.60 -13.78
CA ASN A 324 11.38 -37.65 -13.00
C ASN A 324 11.23 -37.30 -11.50
N TYR A 325 11.70 -36.14 -11.04
CA TYR A 325 11.46 -35.65 -9.68
C TYR A 325 9.99 -35.25 -9.48
N VAL A 326 9.37 -35.72 -8.40
CA VAL A 326 7.95 -35.50 -8.09
C VAL A 326 7.70 -34.96 -6.68
N GLY A 327 8.76 -34.54 -5.98
CA GLY A 327 8.67 -34.06 -4.60
C GLY A 327 8.17 -35.11 -3.62
N TRP A 328 7.85 -34.67 -2.40
CA TRP A 328 7.63 -35.55 -1.26
C TRP A 328 6.17 -35.77 -0.91
N GLY A 329 5.24 -35.24 -1.72
CA GLY A 329 3.80 -35.40 -1.58
C GLY A 329 3.38 -36.85 -1.36
N GLY A 330 2.85 -37.14 -0.18
CA GLY A 330 2.39 -38.49 0.19
C GLY A 330 3.51 -39.52 0.40
N LEU A 331 4.78 -39.10 0.54
CA LEU A 331 5.94 -39.95 0.80
C LEU A 331 6.43 -39.89 2.26
N ALA A 332 5.52 -39.58 3.20
CA ALA A 332 5.83 -39.40 4.63
C ALA A 332 6.64 -40.55 5.25
N GLN A 333 6.44 -41.78 4.76
CA GLN A 333 7.11 -42.99 5.22
C GLN A 333 8.63 -42.97 4.98
N ALA A 334 9.12 -42.16 4.02
CA ALA A 334 10.56 -41.99 3.75
C ALA A 334 11.26 -41.06 4.77
N PHE A 335 10.49 -40.30 5.57
CA PHE A 335 10.99 -39.37 6.59
C PHE A 335 10.73 -39.85 8.03
N ASP A 336 10.14 -41.04 8.17
CA ASP A 336 9.74 -41.67 9.43
C ASP A 336 10.86 -42.60 9.95
N PRO A 337 11.57 -42.23 11.04
CA PRO A 337 12.74 -42.97 11.52
C PRO A 337 12.39 -44.28 12.23
N ASP A 338 11.13 -44.47 12.65
CA ASP A 338 10.65 -45.67 13.32
C ASP A 338 10.09 -46.70 12.31
N ASN A 339 10.06 -46.37 11.02
CA ASN A 339 9.49 -47.19 9.96
C ASN A 339 10.47 -48.24 9.44
N GLU A 340 10.54 -49.41 10.10
CA GLU A 340 11.42 -50.52 9.70
C GLU A 340 11.36 -50.89 8.20
N LYS A 341 10.24 -50.60 7.52
CA LYS A 341 10.05 -50.87 6.08
C LYS A 341 10.67 -49.81 5.16
N TRP A 342 11.06 -48.65 5.68
CA TRP A 342 11.63 -47.52 4.93
C TRP A 342 12.99 -47.04 5.49
N ASN A 343 13.53 -47.73 6.50
CA ASN A 343 14.85 -47.44 7.11
C ASN A 343 15.99 -47.22 6.10
N ARG A 344 15.97 -47.91 4.95
CA ARG A 344 16.98 -47.71 3.90
C ARG A 344 16.79 -46.36 3.22
N GLU A 345 15.59 -46.10 2.72
CA GLU A 345 15.21 -44.87 2.05
C GLU A 345 15.42 -43.65 2.96
N HIS A 346 15.05 -43.73 4.24
CA HIS A 346 15.30 -42.69 5.25
C HIS A 346 16.79 -42.42 5.47
N ALA A 347 17.62 -43.46 5.62
CA ALA A 347 19.07 -43.29 5.76
C ALA A 347 19.72 -42.70 4.49
N GLU A 348 19.25 -43.15 3.32
CA GLU A 348 19.70 -42.69 2.00
C GLU A 348 19.37 -41.20 1.76
N LEU A 349 18.22 -40.71 2.28
CA LEU A 349 17.88 -39.28 2.29
C LEU A 349 18.69 -38.47 3.32
N LYS A 350 18.93 -39.02 4.52
CA LYS A 350 19.76 -38.38 5.56
C LYS A 350 21.23 -38.23 5.19
N GLU A 351 21.76 -39.08 4.32
CA GLU A 351 23.12 -38.98 3.78
C GLU A 351 23.20 -38.03 2.57
N LEU A 352 22.15 -38.01 1.73
CA LEU A 352 22.16 -37.27 0.46
C LEU A 352 21.80 -35.78 0.60
N LEU A 353 20.95 -35.41 1.56
CA LEU A 353 20.45 -34.04 1.76
C LEU A 353 21.23 -33.31 2.85
N LEU A 354 21.49 -32.01 2.64
CA LEU A 354 21.93 -31.10 3.69
C LEU A 354 20.82 -30.96 4.76
N PRO A 355 21.13 -30.54 6.00
CA PRO A 355 20.12 -30.42 7.06
C PRO A 355 18.92 -29.54 6.69
N GLU A 356 19.17 -28.43 5.97
CA GLU A 356 18.16 -27.50 5.45
C GLU A 356 17.35 -28.10 4.30
N GLU A 357 18.00 -28.73 3.32
CA GLU A 357 17.33 -29.45 2.23
C GLU A 357 16.45 -30.58 2.79
N TYR A 358 16.91 -31.29 3.82
CA TYR A 358 16.13 -32.33 4.50
C TYR A 358 14.92 -31.74 5.23
N ALA A 359 15.06 -30.59 5.87
CA ALA A 359 13.96 -29.91 6.57
C ALA A 359 12.88 -29.43 5.58
N SER A 360 13.28 -28.84 4.44
CA SER A 360 12.36 -28.48 3.35
C SER A 360 11.69 -29.71 2.73
N ALA A 361 12.47 -30.77 2.47
CA ALA A 361 11.96 -32.03 1.97
C ALA A 361 10.94 -32.69 2.93
N GLN A 362 11.13 -32.54 4.24
CA GLN A 362 10.23 -33.07 5.26
C GLN A 362 8.97 -32.22 5.46
N SER A 363 9.06 -30.88 5.40
CA SER A 363 7.89 -30.00 5.51
C SER A 363 6.95 -30.09 4.29
N THR A 364 7.52 -30.32 3.11
CA THR A 364 6.78 -30.44 1.84
C THR A 364 6.04 -31.77 1.66
N VAL A 365 6.23 -32.76 2.55
CA VAL A 365 5.60 -34.11 2.51
C VAL A 365 4.07 -34.09 2.35
N LEU A 366 3.40 -33.08 2.90
CA LEU A 366 1.93 -32.96 2.83
C LEU A 366 1.46 -32.22 1.56
N ASN A 367 2.27 -31.29 1.03
CA ASN A 367 1.78 -30.21 0.17
C ASN A 367 2.49 -30.09 -1.20
N ALA A 368 3.67 -30.70 -1.42
CA ALA A 368 4.36 -30.60 -2.71
C ALA A 368 3.79 -31.60 -3.73
N HIS A 369 3.07 -31.07 -4.72
CA HIS A 369 2.28 -31.83 -5.69
C HIS A 369 2.47 -31.28 -7.10
N TYR A 370 2.95 -32.11 -8.03
CA TYR A 370 3.25 -31.68 -9.41
C TYR A 370 2.04 -31.85 -10.33
N THR A 371 1.72 -30.81 -11.09
CA THR A 371 0.62 -30.81 -12.05
C THR A 371 0.83 -31.85 -13.16
N SER A 372 -0.24 -32.59 -13.51
CA SER A 372 -0.21 -33.62 -14.55
C SER A 372 0.00 -33.01 -15.95
N PRO A 373 0.81 -33.62 -16.83
CA PRO A 373 0.97 -33.21 -18.22
C PRO A 373 -0.36 -33.03 -18.98
N THR A 374 -1.34 -33.90 -18.72
CA THR A 374 -2.68 -33.83 -19.33
C THR A 374 -3.40 -32.51 -19.03
N VAL A 375 -3.29 -32.01 -17.80
CA VAL A 375 -3.92 -30.73 -17.40
C VAL A 375 -3.17 -29.54 -18.00
N ILE A 376 -1.83 -29.56 -17.96
CA ILE A 376 -0.98 -28.51 -18.54
C ILE A 376 -1.20 -28.39 -20.05
N LYS A 377 -1.27 -29.51 -20.77
CA LYS A 377 -1.53 -29.54 -22.22
C LYS A 377 -2.91 -28.94 -22.54
N ALA A 378 -3.94 -29.22 -21.75
CA ALA A 378 -5.27 -28.62 -21.92
C ALA A 378 -5.27 -27.10 -21.67
N MET A 379 -4.51 -26.63 -20.66
CA MET A 379 -4.35 -25.19 -20.39
C MET A 379 -3.64 -24.46 -21.54
N TYR A 380 -2.55 -25.03 -22.08
CA TYR A 380 -1.90 -24.45 -23.25
C TYR A 380 -2.77 -24.54 -24.51
N GLU A 381 -3.55 -25.61 -24.71
CA GLU A 381 -4.49 -25.70 -25.83
C GLU A 381 -5.57 -24.60 -25.76
N ALA A 382 -6.14 -24.35 -24.59
CA ALA A 382 -7.06 -23.24 -24.35
C ALA A 382 -6.44 -21.89 -24.73
N VAL A 383 -5.23 -21.59 -24.25
CA VAL A 383 -4.52 -20.34 -24.58
C VAL A 383 -4.17 -20.27 -26.08
N SER A 384 -3.80 -21.38 -26.72
CA SER A 384 -3.53 -21.44 -28.16
C SER A 384 -4.75 -21.20 -29.05
N ARG A 385 -5.97 -21.37 -28.51
CA ARG A 385 -7.23 -21.06 -29.21
C ARG A 385 -7.59 -19.57 -29.16
N MET A 386 -6.87 -18.76 -28.38
CA MET A 386 -7.13 -17.32 -28.19
C MET A 386 -6.51 -16.41 -29.27
N ASP A 387 -5.95 -16.97 -30.36
CA ASP A 387 -5.25 -16.22 -31.43
C ASP A 387 -4.03 -15.42 -30.91
N PHE A 388 -3.40 -15.94 -29.86
CA PHE A 388 -2.41 -15.25 -29.02
C PHE A 388 -1.06 -15.98 -29.01
N VAL A 389 0.03 -15.20 -29.06
CA VAL A 389 1.41 -15.69 -29.00
C VAL A 389 2.21 -14.84 -27.99
N PRO A 390 2.53 -15.35 -26.78
CA PRO A 390 3.26 -14.60 -25.77
C PRO A 390 4.73 -14.35 -26.17
N GLY A 391 5.28 -13.19 -25.79
CA GLY A 391 6.71 -12.90 -25.83
C GLY A 391 7.41 -13.25 -24.53
N ASN A 392 6.79 -12.93 -23.39
CA ASN A 392 7.28 -13.26 -22.04
C ASN A 392 6.23 -14.10 -21.29
N ILE A 393 6.63 -15.25 -20.74
CA ILE A 393 5.80 -16.17 -19.95
C ILE A 393 6.31 -16.23 -18.50
N LEU A 394 5.44 -15.99 -17.52
CA LEU A 394 5.70 -16.16 -16.08
C LEU A 394 5.11 -17.48 -15.55
N GLU A 395 5.89 -18.24 -14.79
CA GLU A 395 5.41 -19.29 -13.88
C GLU A 395 5.85 -18.93 -12.43
N PRO A 396 4.95 -18.39 -11.58
CA PRO A 396 5.31 -17.74 -10.31
C PRO A 396 5.64 -18.72 -9.16
N SER A 397 5.34 -20.01 -9.33
CA SER A 397 5.61 -21.09 -8.39
C SER A 397 5.90 -22.37 -9.17
N CYS A 398 7.05 -22.41 -9.86
CA CYS A 398 7.29 -23.37 -10.93
C CYS A 398 7.71 -24.77 -10.47
N GLY A 399 8.18 -24.94 -9.23
CA GLY A 399 8.79 -26.17 -8.76
C GLY A 399 9.98 -26.55 -9.63
N ILE A 400 9.89 -27.67 -10.35
CA ILE A 400 10.90 -28.07 -11.35
C ILE A 400 10.64 -27.50 -12.75
N GLY A 401 9.54 -26.78 -12.98
CA GLY A 401 9.15 -26.14 -14.25
C GLY A 401 8.30 -27.01 -15.19
N ASN A 402 7.31 -27.75 -14.69
CA ASN A 402 6.52 -28.65 -15.55
C ASN A 402 5.72 -27.91 -16.65
N PHE A 403 5.33 -26.65 -16.44
CA PHE A 403 4.69 -25.86 -17.49
C PHE A 403 5.69 -25.48 -18.58
N PHE A 404 6.92 -25.05 -18.24
CA PHE A 404 8.00 -24.81 -19.21
C PHE A 404 8.31 -26.02 -20.09
N GLY A 405 8.27 -27.24 -19.53
CA GLY A 405 8.46 -28.48 -20.27
C GLY A 405 7.37 -28.80 -21.30
N LEU A 406 6.23 -28.12 -21.25
CA LEU A 406 5.05 -28.37 -22.08
C LEU A 406 4.60 -27.16 -22.89
N VAL A 407 5.41 -26.10 -22.94
CA VAL A 407 5.23 -24.95 -23.83
C VAL A 407 5.11 -25.44 -25.30
N PRO A 408 4.02 -25.09 -26.02
CA PRO A 408 3.84 -25.48 -27.41
C PRO A 408 4.94 -24.98 -28.34
N GLU A 409 5.23 -25.72 -29.43
CA GLU A 409 6.26 -25.35 -30.41
C GLU A 409 6.07 -23.93 -30.98
N GLY A 410 4.82 -23.50 -31.17
CA GLY A 410 4.48 -22.15 -31.64
C GLY A 410 4.95 -21.02 -30.72
N TYR A 411 5.17 -21.31 -29.43
CA TYR A 411 5.68 -20.39 -28.42
C TYR A 411 7.19 -20.55 -28.18
N GLY A 412 7.91 -21.38 -28.96
CA GLY A 412 9.34 -21.66 -28.81
C GLY A 412 10.31 -20.47 -29.01
N LYS A 413 9.79 -19.25 -29.11
CA LYS A 413 10.54 -17.98 -29.10
C LYS A 413 10.27 -17.13 -27.84
N ALA A 414 9.35 -17.54 -26.97
CA ALA A 414 9.03 -16.82 -25.76
C ALA A 414 10.17 -16.96 -24.73
N ASN A 415 10.41 -15.88 -23.98
CA ASN A 415 11.23 -15.93 -22.78
C ASN A 415 10.41 -16.57 -21.65
N LEU A 416 11.05 -17.44 -20.89
CA LEU A 416 10.44 -18.16 -19.77
C LEU A 416 11.02 -17.62 -18.46
N TYR A 417 10.15 -17.21 -17.54
CA TYR A 417 10.50 -16.62 -16.25
C TYR A 417 9.87 -17.42 -15.12
N GLY A 418 10.68 -18.15 -14.35
CA GLY A 418 10.24 -18.92 -13.19
C GLY A 418 10.52 -18.19 -11.88
N VAL A 419 9.65 -18.39 -10.90
CA VAL A 419 9.96 -18.14 -9.49
C VAL A 419 9.66 -19.43 -8.72
N GLU A 420 10.55 -19.83 -7.82
CA GLU A 420 10.39 -21.00 -6.96
C GLU A 420 11.04 -20.78 -5.59
N LEU A 421 10.33 -21.14 -4.52
CA LEU A 421 10.77 -20.94 -3.15
C LEU A 421 11.73 -22.04 -2.66
N ASP A 422 11.51 -23.30 -3.04
CA ASP A 422 12.37 -24.39 -2.59
C ASP A 422 13.69 -24.44 -3.38
N HIS A 423 14.80 -24.32 -2.64
CA HIS A 423 16.15 -24.25 -3.21
C HIS A 423 16.57 -25.54 -3.95
N LEU A 424 15.98 -26.71 -3.68
CA LEU A 424 16.28 -27.92 -4.43
C LEU A 424 15.56 -27.93 -5.78
N THR A 425 14.25 -27.70 -5.78
CA THR A 425 13.42 -27.73 -7.00
C THR A 425 13.79 -26.65 -7.99
N GLY A 426 14.02 -25.40 -7.54
CA GLY A 426 14.46 -24.31 -8.41
C GLY A 426 15.82 -24.56 -9.09
N ARG A 427 16.73 -25.32 -8.45
CA ARG A 427 18.01 -25.74 -9.06
C ARG A 427 17.82 -26.86 -10.08
N ILE A 428 16.89 -27.79 -9.85
CA ILE A 428 16.45 -28.78 -10.86
C ILE A 428 15.85 -28.03 -12.07
N ALA A 429 14.98 -27.05 -11.84
CA ALA A 429 14.36 -26.25 -12.90
C ALA A 429 15.40 -25.51 -13.77
N ARG A 430 16.43 -24.90 -13.16
CA ARG A 430 17.54 -24.23 -13.88
C ARG A 430 18.34 -25.19 -14.78
N GLN A 431 18.42 -26.48 -14.42
CA GLN A 431 19.11 -27.50 -15.21
C GLN A 431 18.22 -28.12 -16.31
N LEU A 432 16.91 -28.19 -16.09
CA LEU A 432 15.91 -28.56 -17.10
C LEU A 432 15.70 -27.45 -18.14
N TYR A 433 15.60 -26.19 -17.72
CA TYR A 433 15.23 -25.06 -18.57
C TYR A 433 16.38 -24.06 -18.67
N GLN A 434 17.48 -24.51 -19.28
CA GLN A 434 18.75 -23.78 -19.32
C GLN A 434 18.71 -22.45 -20.09
N LYS A 435 17.61 -22.15 -20.81
CA LYS A 435 17.33 -20.87 -21.47
C LYS A 435 16.33 -19.98 -20.71
N ALA A 436 15.67 -20.50 -19.68
CA ALA A 436 14.77 -19.73 -18.83
C ALA A 436 15.56 -18.88 -17.83
N ASP A 437 14.97 -17.77 -17.40
CA ASP A 437 15.38 -17.08 -16.19
C ASP A 437 14.56 -17.66 -15.02
N ILE A 438 15.20 -18.02 -13.91
CA ILE A 438 14.53 -18.69 -12.78
C ILE A 438 15.08 -18.11 -11.49
N ALA A 439 14.27 -17.30 -10.82
CA ALA A 439 14.53 -16.83 -9.46
C ALA A 439 14.30 -17.98 -8.46
N ILE A 440 15.20 -18.11 -7.49
CA ILE A 440 15.03 -19.03 -6.37
C ILE A 440 14.86 -18.17 -5.13
N SER A 441 13.61 -17.85 -4.81
CA SER A 441 13.17 -16.85 -3.83
C SER A 441 11.69 -17.01 -3.53
N GLY A 442 11.17 -16.28 -2.53
CA GLY A 442 9.74 -16.02 -2.44
C GLY A 442 9.21 -15.29 -3.68
N PHE A 443 7.91 -15.38 -3.90
CA PHE A 443 7.23 -14.54 -4.91
C PHE A 443 6.97 -13.14 -4.35
N GLU A 444 6.84 -13.01 -3.02
CA GLU A 444 7.01 -11.79 -2.21
C GLU A 444 8.24 -10.97 -2.65
N ASP A 445 9.43 -11.57 -2.61
CA ASP A 445 10.70 -10.91 -2.93
C ASP A 445 10.92 -10.65 -4.44
N SER A 446 10.01 -11.08 -5.31
CA SER A 446 10.24 -11.01 -6.76
C SER A 446 10.22 -9.56 -7.28
N SER A 447 11.39 -9.10 -7.70
CA SER A 447 11.65 -7.76 -8.24
C SER A 447 11.19 -7.55 -9.69
N HIS A 448 10.51 -8.54 -10.29
CA HIS A 448 9.97 -8.43 -11.64
C HIS A 448 9.05 -7.19 -11.75
N PRO A 449 9.26 -6.32 -12.76
CA PRO A 449 8.41 -5.14 -12.94
C PRO A 449 6.97 -5.54 -13.29
N ASP A 450 6.03 -4.68 -12.91
CA ASP A 450 4.64 -4.77 -13.35
C ASP A 450 4.56 -4.54 -14.88
N ASP A 451 3.46 -4.98 -15.49
CA ASP A 451 3.17 -4.87 -16.93
C ASP A 451 4.28 -5.43 -17.85
N PHE A 452 4.88 -6.57 -17.48
CA PHE A 452 6.05 -7.14 -18.17
C PHE A 452 5.78 -8.47 -18.88
N PHE A 453 4.82 -9.26 -18.40
CA PHE A 453 4.49 -10.57 -18.98
C PHE A 453 3.26 -10.50 -19.89
N ASP A 454 3.28 -11.29 -20.97
CA ASP A 454 2.12 -11.46 -21.84
C ASP A 454 1.23 -12.62 -21.36
N LEU A 455 1.84 -13.66 -20.80
CA LEU A 455 1.17 -14.84 -20.24
C LEU A 455 1.70 -15.12 -18.82
N ALA A 456 0.80 -15.33 -17.88
CA ALA A 456 1.11 -15.86 -16.55
C ALA A 456 0.37 -17.20 -16.40
N VAL A 457 1.12 -18.28 -16.17
CA VAL A 457 0.59 -19.65 -16.22
C VAL A 457 1.18 -20.49 -15.10
N GLY A 458 0.40 -21.39 -14.50
CA GLY A 458 0.94 -22.29 -13.47
C GLY A 458 -0.12 -22.92 -12.57
N ASN A 459 0.34 -23.45 -11.45
CA ASN A 459 -0.47 -23.95 -10.34
C ASN A 459 -0.05 -23.20 -9.07
N VAL A 460 -0.95 -22.41 -8.48
CA VAL A 460 -0.61 -21.57 -7.32
C VAL A 460 -0.53 -22.42 -6.04
N PRO A 461 0.21 -22.01 -5.00
CA PRO A 461 0.28 -22.79 -3.77
C PRO A 461 -1.06 -22.85 -3.04
N PHE A 462 -1.45 -24.03 -2.55
CA PHE A 462 -2.74 -24.25 -1.87
C PHE A 462 -2.58 -24.14 -0.34
N GLY A 463 -3.46 -23.40 0.32
CA GLY A 463 -3.49 -23.30 1.79
C GLY A 463 -4.36 -22.16 2.32
N GLU A 464 -4.57 -22.16 3.65
CA GLU A 464 -5.29 -21.12 4.41
C GLU A 464 -4.33 -20.24 5.23
N TYR A 465 -3.09 -20.10 4.76
CA TYR A 465 -2.08 -19.19 5.32
C TYR A 465 -1.85 -18.00 4.39
N LYS A 466 -1.04 -17.04 4.85
CA LYS A 466 -0.76 -15.76 4.19
C LYS A 466 0.75 -15.56 4.09
N VAL A 467 1.16 -14.72 3.16
CA VAL A 467 2.54 -14.26 2.98
C VAL A 467 2.56 -12.77 3.26
N HIS A 468 3.63 -12.27 3.89
CA HIS A 468 3.81 -10.87 4.23
C HIS A 468 4.46 -10.14 3.04
N ASP A 469 3.68 -9.36 2.32
CA ASP A 469 4.12 -8.50 1.22
C ASP A 469 3.47 -7.13 1.41
N ARG A 470 4.29 -6.12 1.71
CA ARG A 470 3.87 -4.78 2.13
C ARG A 470 2.87 -4.11 1.18
N ARG A 471 2.83 -4.49 -0.10
CA ARG A 471 1.87 -3.98 -1.09
C ARG A 471 0.48 -4.62 -0.97
N TYR A 472 0.38 -5.85 -0.47
CA TYR A 472 -0.84 -6.66 -0.45
C TYR A 472 -1.33 -6.99 0.98
N ASP A 473 -0.54 -6.74 2.02
CA ASP A 473 -0.91 -7.03 3.42
C ASP A 473 -2.28 -6.44 3.82
N ARG A 474 -2.59 -5.21 3.37
CA ARG A 474 -3.90 -4.54 3.58
C ARG A 474 -5.10 -5.30 2.96
N GLN A 475 -4.87 -6.12 1.93
CA GLN A 475 -5.91 -6.95 1.30
C GLN A 475 -6.15 -8.26 2.06
N ASN A 476 -5.24 -8.65 2.96
CA ASN A 476 -5.40 -9.75 3.91
C ASN A 476 -5.60 -11.13 3.24
N LEU A 477 -5.09 -11.28 2.01
CA LEU A 477 -5.30 -12.41 1.10
C LEU A 477 -4.76 -13.75 1.63
N LEU A 478 -5.40 -14.85 1.23
CA LEU A 478 -4.82 -16.19 1.38
C LEU A 478 -3.79 -16.44 0.27
N ILE A 479 -2.83 -17.34 0.50
CA ILE A 479 -1.73 -17.66 -0.40
C ILE A 479 -2.15 -17.84 -1.87
N HIS A 480 -3.24 -18.57 -2.12
CA HIS A 480 -3.74 -18.84 -3.47
C HIS A 480 -4.34 -17.60 -4.14
N ASP A 481 -4.99 -16.71 -3.39
CA ASP A 481 -5.50 -15.44 -3.92
C ASP A 481 -4.35 -14.45 -4.16
N TYR A 482 -3.41 -14.35 -3.23
CA TYR A 482 -2.21 -13.49 -3.33
C TYR A 482 -1.40 -13.81 -4.60
N PHE A 483 -1.17 -15.09 -4.90
CA PHE A 483 -0.49 -15.50 -6.13
C PHE A 483 -1.26 -15.10 -7.40
N LEU A 484 -2.59 -15.19 -7.41
CA LEU A 484 -3.41 -14.72 -8.53
C LEU A 484 -3.32 -13.19 -8.67
N THR A 485 -3.59 -12.44 -7.60
CA THR A 485 -3.62 -10.96 -7.58
C THR A 485 -2.27 -10.37 -7.99
N LYS A 486 -1.17 -10.85 -7.41
CA LYS A 486 0.19 -10.38 -7.76
C LYS A 486 0.57 -10.77 -9.20
N SER A 487 0.15 -11.94 -9.69
CA SER A 487 0.40 -12.33 -11.09
C SER A 487 -0.37 -11.48 -12.11
N LEU A 488 -1.61 -11.07 -11.79
CA LEU A 488 -2.33 -10.10 -12.61
C LEU A 488 -1.62 -8.75 -12.67
N ASP A 489 -1.01 -8.29 -11.57
CA ASP A 489 -0.23 -7.04 -11.58
C ASP A 489 1.07 -7.16 -12.40
N LYS A 490 1.67 -8.35 -12.51
CA LYS A 490 2.86 -8.58 -13.37
C LYS A 490 2.54 -8.76 -14.86
N LEU A 491 1.32 -9.17 -15.21
CA LEU A 491 0.84 -9.14 -16.60
C LEU A 491 0.72 -7.70 -17.11
N ARG A 492 0.89 -7.49 -18.42
CA ARG A 492 0.48 -6.24 -19.10
C ARG A 492 -1.05 -6.18 -19.31
N PRO A 493 -1.65 -5.00 -19.56
CA PRO A 493 -3.02 -4.90 -20.03
C PRO A 493 -3.23 -5.74 -21.30
N GLY A 494 -4.35 -6.44 -21.38
CA GLY A 494 -4.65 -7.41 -22.43
C GLY A 494 -3.89 -8.74 -22.35
N GLY A 495 -2.94 -8.90 -21.41
CA GLY A 495 -2.23 -10.14 -21.14
C GLY A 495 -3.12 -11.20 -20.48
N ILE A 496 -2.76 -12.47 -20.65
CA ILE A 496 -3.58 -13.63 -20.25
C ILE A 496 -3.04 -14.29 -18.98
N ALA A 497 -3.92 -14.60 -18.03
CA ALA A 497 -3.60 -15.48 -16.90
C ALA A 497 -4.29 -16.84 -17.07
N ALA A 498 -3.60 -17.94 -16.80
CA ALA A 498 -4.13 -19.30 -16.86
C ALA A 498 -3.61 -20.11 -15.66
N PHE A 499 -4.37 -20.15 -14.57
CA PHE A 499 -3.91 -20.68 -13.29
C PHE A 499 -4.80 -21.78 -12.72
N ILE A 500 -4.18 -22.82 -12.18
CA ILE A 500 -4.84 -23.77 -11.29
C ILE A 500 -4.83 -23.21 -9.87
N THR A 501 -5.99 -23.19 -9.20
CA THR A 501 -6.18 -22.77 -7.81
C THR A 501 -7.11 -23.75 -7.06
N THR A 502 -7.24 -23.59 -5.75
CA THR A 502 -8.27 -24.30 -4.97
C THR A 502 -9.67 -23.83 -5.37
N LYS A 503 -10.70 -24.67 -5.16
CA LYS A 503 -12.09 -24.18 -5.16
C LYS A 503 -12.36 -23.03 -4.17
N GLY A 504 -11.45 -22.78 -3.22
CA GLY A 504 -11.54 -21.70 -2.23
C GLY A 504 -11.64 -20.32 -2.86
N THR A 505 -10.89 -20.02 -3.92
CA THR A 505 -11.00 -18.74 -4.65
C THR A 505 -12.45 -18.48 -5.09
N MET A 506 -13.08 -19.48 -5.72
CA MET A 506 -14.41 -19.34 -6.32
C MET A 506 -15.56 -19.51 -5.31
N ASP A 507 -15.49 -20.49 -4.40
CA ASP A 507 -16.62 -20.89 -3.53
C ASP A 507 -16.65 -20.23 -2.15
N LYS A 508 -15.56 -19.61 -1.67
CA LYS A 508 -15.53 -19.06 -0.30
C LYS A 508 -16.59 -17.95 -0.12
N LEU A 509 -17.16 -17.89 1.09
CA LEU A 509 -18.29 -17.02 1.41
C LEU A 509 -17.98 -15.52 1.19
N GLY A 510 -16.77 -15.08 1.56
CA GLY A 510 -16.33 -13.69 1.36
C GLY A 510 -16.00 -13.41 -0.11
N SER A 511 -16.60 -12.37 -0.68
CA SER A 511 -16.44 -11.98 -2.08
C SER A 511 -15.19 -11.13 -2.36
N LYS A 512 -14.71 -10.31 -1.41
CA LYS A 512 -13.62 -9.32 -1.57
C LYS A 512 -12.49 -9.72 -2.53
N ALA A 513 -11.86 -10.88 -2.35
CA ALA A 513 -10.76 -11.31 -3.23
C ALA A 513 -11.19 -11.56 -4.68
N ARG A 514 -12.44 -12.01 -4.94
CA ARG A 514 -13.00 -12.11 -6.30
C ARG A 514 -13.34 -10.74 -6.87
N GLU A 515 -13.75 -9.80 -6.03
CA GLU A 515 -14.02 -8.40 -6.43
C GLU A 515 -12.71 -7.71 -6.84
N GLU A 516 -11.64 -7.86 -6.05
CA GLU A 516 -10.28 -7.39 -6.39
C GLU A 516 -9.71 -8.03 -7.66
N LEU A 517 -9.95 -9.33 -7.88
CA LEU A 517 -9.59 -10.01 -9.14
C LEU A 517 -10.41 -9.47 -10.33
N ALA A 518 -11.72 -9.26 -10.16
CA ALA A 518 -12.61 -8.72 -11.19
C ALA A 518 -12.32 -7.25 -11.54
N GLN A 519 -11.83 -6.45 -10.58
CA GLN A 519 -11.32 -5.10 -10.83
C GLN A 519 -10.09 -5.13 -11.76
N LYS A 520 -9.23 -6.13 -11.62
CA LYS A 520 -7.97 -6.26 -12.37
C LYS A 520 -8.12 -7.00 -13.70
N ALA A 521 -9.08 -7.91 -13.84
CA ALA A 521 -9.18 -8.80 -14.99
C ALA A 521 -10.60 -9.33 -15.27
N ASP A 522 -10.91 -9.53 -16.55
CA ASP A 522 -12.12 -10.23 -16.98
C ASP A 522 -11.90 -11.74 -16.96
N LEU A 523 -12.88 -12.48 -16.41
CA LEU A 523 -12.87 -13.95 -16.39
C LEU A 523 -13.33 -14.49 -17.75
N LEU A 524 -12.39 -14.97 -18.57
CA LEU A 524 -12.68 -15.64 -19.85
C LEU A 524 -13.34 -17.00 -19.63
N GLY A 525 -13.03 -17.67 -18.52
CA GLY A 525 -13.73 -18.86 -18.08
C GLY A 525 -13.04 -19.56 -16.92
N ALA A 526 -13.77 -20.46 -16.27
CA ALA A 526 -13.24 -21.34 -15.24
C ALA A 526 -13.61 -22.79 -15.56
N ILE A 527 -12.77 -23.77 -15.20
CA ILE A 527 -13.05 -25.21 -15.34
C ILE A 527 -12.83 -25.87 -13.99
N ARG A 528 -13.86 -26.48 -13.41
CA ARG A 528 -13.77 -27.18 -12.13
C ARG A 528 -13.41 -28.65 -12.32
N LEU A 529 -12.27 -29.06 -11.78
CA LEU A 529 -11.75 -30.40 -11.88
C LEU A 529 -12.39 -31.34 -10.83
N PRO A 530 -12.58 -32.64 -11.13
CA PRO A 530 -12.97 -33.61 -10.12
C PRO A 530 -11.86 -33.78 -9.08
N ASN A 531 -12.22 -34.11 -7.84
CA ASN A 531 -11.27 -34.24 -6.74
C ASN A 531 -10.21 -35.34 -6.96
N THR A 532 -10.41 -36.24 -7.92
CA THR A 532 -9.43 -37.26 -8.32
C THR A 532 -8.39 -36.79 -9.35
N ALA A 533 -8.51 -35.58 -9.91
CA ALA A 533 -7.67 -35.11 -11.02
C ALA A 533 -6.15 -35.15 -10.74
N PHE A 534 -5.75 -34.99 -9.47
CA PHE A 534 -4.34 -35.05 -9.04
C PHE A 534 -3.98 -36.32 -8.25
N LYS A 535 -4.84 -37.36 -8.28
CA LYS A 535 -4.70 -38.53 -7.41
C LYS A 535 -3.64 -39.55 -7.86
N ALA A 536 -3.31 -39.62 -9.15
CA ALA A 536 -2.34 -40.59 -9.67
C ALA A 536 -0.89 -40.06 -9.64
N ASN A 537 -0.71 -38.82 -10.10
CA ASN A 537 0.54 -38.07 -10.13
C ASN A 537 0.95 -37.54 -8.74
N ALA A 538 0.02 -36.92 -7.99
CA ALA A 538 0.32 -36.25 -6.72
C ALA A 538 -0.22 -36.99 -5.47
N GLY A 539 -1.28 -37.78 -5.59
CA GLY A 539 -1.80 -38.62 -4.50
C GLY A 539 -2.81 -37.92 -3.58
N THR A 540 -3.14 -36.65 -3.82
CA THR A 540 -4.17 -35.90 -3.10
C THR A 540 -5.58 -36.24 -3.59
N SER A 541 -6.61 -35.71 -2.92
CA SER A 541 -8.00 -35.79 -3.38
C SER A 541 -8.73 -34.47 -3.09
N VAL A 542 -8.38 -33.42 -3.82
CA VAL A 542 -8.78 -32.02 -3.60
C VAL A 542 -9.48 -31.48 -4.84
N THR A 543 -10.57 -30.72 -4.66
CA THR A 543 -11.26 -30.02 -5.77
C THR A 543 -10.53 -28.72 -6.10
N ALA A 544 -10.17 -28.55 -7.37
CA ALA A 544 -9.39 -27.42 -7.88
C ALA A 544 -10.06 -26.85 -9.13
N ASP A 545 -9.86 -25.56 -9.36
CA ASP A 545 -10.39 -24.83 -10.51
C ASP A 545 -9.24 -24.34 -11.38
N ILE A 546 -9.38 -24.45 -12.70
CA ILE A 546 -8.53 -23.77 -13.68
C ILE A 546 -9.21 -22.46 -14.03
N LEU A 547 -8.58 -21.31 -13.80
CA LEU A 547 -9.11 -19.98 -14.10
C LEU A 547 -8.35 -19.35 -15.27
N PHE A 548 -9.10 -18.84 -16.26
CA PHE A 548 -8.58 -18.09 -17.40
C PHE A 548 -9.05 -16.65 -17.32
N PHE A 549 -8.11 -15.71 -17.25
CA PHE A 549 -8.37 -14.27 -17.14
C PHE A 549 -7.66 -13.48 -18.24
N GLN A 550 -8.19 -12.30 -18.59
CA GLN A 550 -7.49 -11.27 -19.35
C GLN A 550 -7.35 -10.01 -18.50
N LYS A 551 -6.13 -9.50 -18.32
CA LYS A 551 -5.90 -8.26 -17.54
C LYS A 551 -6.55 -7.07 -18.24
N ARG A 552 -7.29 -6.27 -17.49
CA ARG A 552 -7.96 -5.05 -17.96
C ARG A 552 -6.97 -3.89 -18.14
N GLY A 553 -7.37 -2.88 -18.92
CA GLY A 553 -6.75 -1.55 -18.89
C GLY A 553 -7.31 -0.65 -17.77
N SER A 554 -8.56 -0.87 -17.37
CA SER A 554 -9.27 -0.10 -16.33
C SER A 554 -10.29 -0.97 -15.58
N ALA A 555 -10.67 -0.56 -14.37
CA ALA A 555 -11.69 -1.24 -13.57
C ALA A 555 -13.05 -1.27 -14.30
N PRO A 556 -13.89 -2.30 -14.08
CA PRO A 556 -15.23 -2.37 -14.66
C PRO A 556 -16.19 -1.41 -13.95
N GLU A 557 -17.06 -0.74 -14.72
CA GLU A 557 -18.17 0.09 -14.20
C GLU A 557 -19.11 -0.67 -13.25
N LYS A 558 -19.20 -2.00 -13.41
CA LYS A 558 -19.99 -2.89 -12.56
C LYS A 558 -19.28 -4.22 -12.38
N LEU A 559 -19.20 -4.70 -11.15
CA LEU A 559 -18.70 -6.04 -10.83
C LEU A 559 -19.57 -7.14 -11.48
N PRO A 560 -18.94 -8.18 -12.07
CA PRO A 560 -19.64 -9.28 -12.73
C PRO A 560 -20.18 -10.33 -11.74
N ASP A 561 -21.27 -11.01 -12.10
CA ASP A 561 -22.00 -11.94 -11.22
C ASP A 561 -21.11 -13.03 -10.57
N TRP A 562 -20.01 -13.45 -11.21
CA TRP A 562 -19.10 -14.48 -10.68
C TRP A 562 -18.37 -14.09 -9.38
N VAL A 563 -18.37 -12.82 -8.96
CA VAL A 563 -17.85 -12.44 -7.63
C VAL A 563 -18.75 -12.99 -6.50
N THR A 564 -19.99 -13.36 -6.81
CA THR A 564 -21.00 -13.86 -5.88
C THR A 564 -21.16 -15.39 -5.93
N ILE A 565 -21.73 -15.94 -4.85
CA ILE A 565 -22.02 -17.39 -4.72
C ILE A 565 -23.53 -17.64 -4.66
N GLY A 566 -23.92 -18.83 -5.12
CA GLY A 566 -25.26 -19.38 -5.02
C GLY A 566 -25.24 -20.78 -4.40
N GLN A 567 -26.28 -21.56 -4.68
CA GLN A 567 -26.41 -22.95 -4.24
C GLN A 567 -27.00 -23.82 -5.36
N THR A 568 -26.62 -25.09 -5.40
CA THR A 568 -27.25 -26.10 -6.27
C THR A 568 -28.64 -26.50 -5.75
N GLU A 569 -29.42 -27.24 -6.54
CA GLU A 569 -30.71 -27.81 -6.09
C GLU A 569 -30.56 -28.71 -4.85
N ASP A 570 -29.41 -29.37 -4.69
CA ASP A 570 -29.05 -30.19 -3.51
C ASP A 570 -28.57 -29.34 -2.31
N GLY A 571 -28.61 -28.01 -2.40
CA GLY A 571 -28.20 -27.08 -1.34
C GLY A 571 -26.67 -26.91 -1.18
N VAL A 572 -25.87 -27.39 -2.14
CA VAL A 572 -24.40 -27.28 -2.09
C VAL A 572 -23.97 -25.87 -2.50
N PRO A 573 -23.22 -25.12 -1.69
CA PRO A 573 -22.69 -23.81 -2.08
C PRO A 573 -21.77 -23.92 -3.30
N LEU A 574 -21.94 -23.02 -4.27
CA LEU A 574 -21.22 -23.02 -5.54
C LEU A 574 -21.13 -21.59 -6.09
N ASN A 575 -19.99 -21.21 -6.70
CA ASN A 575 -19.86 -19.94 -7.39
C ASN A 575 -20.90 -19.74 -8.50
N ASN A 576 -21.43 -18.52 -8.68
CA ASN A 576 -22.47 -18.25 -9.67
C ASN A 576 -22.02 -18.51 -11.12
N TYR A 577 -20.73 -18.41 -11.44
CA TYR A 577 -20.20 -18.85 -12.74
C TYR A 577 -20.49 -20.32 -13.01
N PHE A 578 -20.19 -21.23 -12.06
CA PHE A 578 -20.41 -22.67 -12.23
C PHE A 578 -21.89 -23.08 -12.14
N LEU A 579 -22.76 -22.22 -11.61
CA LEU A 579 -24.21 -22.40 -11.67
C LEU A 579 -24.79 -21.97 -13.04
N GLN A 580 -24.18 -20.98 -13.69
CA GLN A 580 -24.51 -20.55 -15.05
C GLN A 580 -23.89 -21.48 -16.12
N HIS A 581 -22.71 -22.06 -15.83
CA HIS A 581 -21.93 -22.95 -16.70
C HIS A 581 -21.73 -24.35 -16.08
N PRO A 582 -22.80 -25.17 -15.96
CA PRO A 582 -22.67 -26.53 -15.45
C PRO A 582 -21.77 -27.43 -16.32
N GLU A 583 -21.63 -27.13 -17.62
CA GLU A 583 -20.70 -27.81 -18.54
C GLU A 583 -19.22 -27.65 -18.18
N MET A 584 -18.89 -26.61 -17.40
CA MET A 584 -17.53 -26.36 -16.89
C MET A 584 -17.21 -27.13 -15.59
N VAL A 585 -18.17 -27.88 -15.04
CA VAL A 585 -17.98 -28.70 -13.84
C VAL A 585 -17.75 -30.16 -14.26
N LEU A 586 -16.49 -30.62 -14.20
CA LEU A 586 -16.08 -31.93 -14.71
C LEU A 586 -16.41 -33.10 -13.74
N GLY A 587 -17.55 -33.02 -13.06
CA GLY A 587 -17.99 -33.94 -12.01
C GLY A 587 -19.33 -33.50 -11.41
N LYS A 588 -19.75 -34.11 -10.30
CA LYS A 588 -20.88 -33.62 -9.49
C LYS A 588 -20.38 -32.99 -8.19
N MET A 589 -20.70 -31.72 -7.97
CA MET A 589 -20.55 -31.07 -6.66
C MET A 589 -21.48 -31.72 -5.62
N ALA A 590 -20.92 -32.14 -4.49
CA ALA A 590 -21.63 -32.76 -3.38
C ALA A 590 -21.00 -32.37 -2.04
N PHE A 591 -21.76 -32.49 -0.95
CA PHE A 591 -21.17 -32.60 0.39
C PHE A 591 -20.37 -33.91 0.49
N TYR A 592 -19.20 -33.85 1.13
CA TYR A 592 -18.22 -34.93 1.13
C TYR A 592 -17.50 -35.02 2.47
N GLU A 593 -17.65 -36.16 3.16
CA GLU A 593 -16.86 -36.45 4.35
C GLU A 593 -15.43 -36.82 3.95
N ASN A 594 -14.48 -35.91 4.21
CA ASN A 594 -13.06 -36.19 4.09
C ASN A 594 -12.56 -37.11 5.24
N MET A 595 -11.27 -37.46 5.23
CA MET A 595 -10.68 -38.32 6.27
C MET A 595 -10.60 -37.67 7.67
N TYR A 596 -11.03 -36.43 7.81
CA TYR A 596 -11.11 -35.67 9.06
C TYR A 596 -12.55 -35.49 9.57
N GLY A 597 -13.55 -36.01 8.85
CA GLY A 597 -14.92 -36.21 9.36
C GLY A 597 -15.82 -34.96 9.44
N ASN A 598 -15.51 -33.89 8.69
CA ASN A 598 -16.38 -32.72 8.65
C ASN A 598 -17.48 -32.84 7.58
N ALA A 599 -18.73 -33.08 8.02
CA ALA A 599 -19.89 -33.25 7.15
C ALA A 599 -20.37 -31.98 6.41
N THR A 600 -19.73 -30.81 6.63
CA THR A 600 -20.03 -29.57 5.88
C THR A 600 -19.08 -29.30 4.72
N GLU A 601 -18.04 -30.12 4.52
CA GLU A 601 -17.10 -29.95 3.43
C GLU A 601 -17.70 -30.38 2.07
N THR A 602 -17.23 -29.79 0.98
CA THR A 602 -17.78 -30.03 -0.38
C THR A 602 -16.69 -30.38 -1.39
N ALA A 603 -16.99 -31.29 -2.31
CA ALA A 603 -16.07 -31.73 -3.36
C ALA A 603 -16.80 -31.95 -4.69
N CYS A 604 -16.07 -31.76 -5.79
CA CYS A 604 -16.47 -32.22 -7.12
C CYS A 604 -16.11 -33.70 -7.24
N LEU A 605 -17.10 -34.60 -7.27
CA LEU A 605 -16.89 -36.04 -7.42
C LEU A 605 -16.82 -36.40 -8.92
N PRO A 606 -15.87 -37.25 -9.35
CA PRO A 606 -15.74 -37.63 -10.75
C PRO A 606 -16.99 -38.34 -11.30
N ILE A 607 -17.27 -38.14 -12.58
CA ILE A 607 -18.31 -38.89 -13.29
C ILE A 607 -17.80 -40.33 -13.51
N GLU A 608 -18.60 -41.33 -13.14
CA GLU A 608 -18.19 -42.74 -13.25
C GLU A 608 -17.93 -43.13 -14.71
N GLY A 609 -16.69 -43.55 -15.00
CA GLY A 609 -16.27 -43.98 -16.34
C GLY A 609 -15.95 -42.86 -17.34
N ALA A 610 -15.99 -41.59 -16.93
CA ALA A 610 -15.53 -40.48 -17.78
C ALA A 610 -14.00 -40.36 -17.79
N ASP A 611 -13.44 -39.94 -18.93
CA ASP A 611 -12.02 -39.63 -19.08
C ASP A 611 -11.75 -38.13 -18.92
N LEU A 612 -10.75 -37.77 -18.11
CA LEU A 612 -10.44 -36.38 -17.78
C LEU A 612 -9.89 -35.60 -18.99
N LYS A 613 -9.19 -36.24 -19.91
CA LYS A 613 -8.63 -35.61 -21.12
C LYS A 613 -9.74 -35.30 -22.12
N GLU A 614 -10.70 -36.21 -22.30
CA GLU A 614 -11.91 -35.96 -23.08
C GLU A 614 -12.81 -34.88 -22.46
N GLN A 615 -12.97 -34.87 -21.13
CA GLN A 615 -13.71 -33.83 -20.41
C GLN A 615 -13.07 -32.45 -20.54
N LEU A 616 -11.76 -32.33 -20.34
CA LEU A 616 -11.00 -31.09 -20.54
C LEU A 616 -11.10 -30.60 -21.99
N ALA A 617 -10.90 -31.49 -22.97
CA ALA A 617 -10.98 -31.18 -24.39
C ALA A 617 -12.39 -30.73 -24.85
N GLN A 618 -13.43 -31.02 -24.07
CA GLN A 618 -14.78 -30.47 -24.26
C GLN A 618 -14.90 -29.07 -23.61
N ALA A 619 -14.57 -28.93 -22.32
CA ALA A 619 -14.71 -27.67 -21.58
C ALA A 619 -13.91 -26.50 -22.18
N ILE A 620 -12.71 -26.73 -22.73
CA ILE A 620 -11.91 -25.67 -23.37
C ILE A 620 -12.57 -25.03 -24.61
N ASN A 621 -13.63 -25.62 -25.18
CA ASN A 621 -14.41 -24.99 -26.26
C ASN A 621 -15.43 -23.96 -25.75
N HIS A 622 -15.67 -23.90 -24.43
CA HIS A 622 -16.63 -23.00 -23.78
C HIS A 622 -15.97 -21.79 -23.10
N ILE A 623 -14.63 -21.69 -23.13
CA ILE A 623 -13.90 -20.51 -22.67
C ILE A 623 -14.15 -19.38 -23.67
N ALA A 624 -14.48 -18.18 -23.18
CA ALA A 624 -14.70 -17.01 -24.01
C ALA A 624 -13.39 -16.56 -24.71
N PRO A 625 -13.46 -16.09 -25.97
CA PRO A 625 -12.32 -15.45 -26.60
C PRO A 625 -11.99 -14.14 -25.86
N PRO A 626 -10.70 -13.77 -25.71
CA PRO A 626 -10.32 -12.48 -25.16
C PRO A 626 -10.75 -11.32 -26.07
N ASP A 627 -10.85 -10.14 -25.46
CA ASP A 627 -10.92 -8.88 -26.18
C ASP A 627 -9.65 -8.71 -27.04
N ARG A 628 -9.87 -8.53 -28.35
CA ARG A 628 -8.80 -8.45 -29.34
C ARG A 628 -8.09 -7.11 -29.35
N GLU A 629 -8.79 -6.01 -29.04
CA GLU A 629 -8.20 -4.67 -29.04
C GLU A 629 -7.26 -4.52 -27.84
N LEU A 630 -7.65 -5.00 -26.65
CA LEU A 630 -6.77 -5.11 -25.49
C LEU A 630 -5.61 -6.07 -25.74
N LEU A 631 -5.86 -7.25 -26.30
CA LEU A 631 -4.82 -8.25 -26.58
C LEU A 631 -3.75 -7.72 -27.55
N HIS A 632 -4.16 -6.93 -28.53
CA HIS A 632 -3.30 -6.32 -29.55
C HIS A 632 -2.84 -4.88 -29.24
N MET A 633 -3.15 -4.31 -28.08
CA MET A 633 -2.90 -2.89 -27.76
C MET A 633 -1.41 -2.46 -27.91
N ASP A 634 -0.47 -3.39 -27.72
CA ASP A 634 0.98 -3.17 -27.93
C ASP A 634 1.49 -3.47 -29.36
N THR A 635 0.71 -4.20 -30.17
CA THR A 635 1.00 -4.49 -31.57
C THR A 635 0.31 -3.49 -32.48
N PRO A 636 1.02 -2.49 -33.04
CA PRO A 636 0.44 -1.71 -34.12
C PRO A 636 0.09 -2.64 -35.28
N GLU A 637 -1.10 -2.46 -35.87
CA GLU A 637 -1.36 -3.03 -37.20
C GLU A 637 -0.25 -2.54 -38.15
N PRO A 638 0.36 -3.43 -38.95
CA PRO A 638 1.40 -3.02 -39.88
C PRO A 638 0.78 -2.25 -41.05
N GLU A 639 0.69 -0.93 -40.92
CA GLU A 639 0.62 -0.04 -42.09
C GLU A 639 1.69 -0.47 -43.09
N ALA A 640 1.30 -0.58 -44.36
CA ALA A 640 2.05 -1.35 -45.35
C ALA A 640 3.34 -0.65 -45.83
N GLY A 641 4.37 -0.67 -45.00
CA GLY A 641 5.68 -0.07 -45.27
C GLY A 641 6.81 -0.73 -44.50
N GLU A 642 6.99 -0.35 -43.23
CA GLU A 642 8.26 -0.55 -42.51
C GLU A 642 8.08 -1.34 -41.21
N LYS A 643 8.82 -2.44 -41.07
CA LYS A 643 8.84 -3.23 -39.83
C LYS A 643 9.79 -2.59 -38.82
N ALA A 644 9.23 -1.82 -37.88
CA ALA A 644 9.96 -1.41 -36.69
C ALA A 644 10.58 -2.64 -35.99
N GLU A 645 11.89 -2.59 -35.75
CA GLU A 645 12.60 -3.66 -35.07
C GLU A 645 12.17 -3.70 -33.60
N THR A 646 11.52 -4.78 -33.19
CA THR A 646 11.07 -4.95 -31.80
C THR A 646 11.69 -6.20 -31.19
N ILE A 647 12.23 -6.05 -29.99
CA ILE A 647 12.81 -7.14 -29.20
C ILE A 647 12.02 -7.30 -27.89
N PRO A 648 12.10 -8.44 -27.20
CA PRO A 648 11.53 -8.57 -25.87
C PRO A 648 12.15 -7.56 -24.90
N ALA A 649 11.36 -7.05 -23.96
CA ALA A 649 11.82 -6.08 -22.97
C ALA A 649 12.90 -6.68 -22.05
N ASP A 650 13.83 -5.82 -21.61
CA ASP A 650 14.81 -6.16 -20.59
C ASP A 650 14.20 -5.92 -19.20
N PRO A 651 14.19 -6.90 -18.28
CA PRO A 651 13.56 -6.73 -16.96
C PRO A 651 14.23 -5.64 -16.12
N ASN A 652 15.52 -5.37 -16.37
CA ASN A 652 16.29 -4.33 -15.66
C ASN A 652 15.94 -2.90 -16.11
N VAL A 653 15.21 -2.75 -17.23
CA VAL A 653 14.78 -1.46 -17.77
C VAL A 653 13.33 -1.24 -17.39
N ARG A 654 13.03 -0.19 -16.61
CA ARG A 654 11.67 0.15 -16.17
C ARG A 654 10.74 0.34 -17.38
N ASN A 655 9.44 0.04 -17.21
CA ASN A 655 8.45 0.31 -18.25
C ASN A 655 8.44 1.80 -18.65
N PHE A 656 8.00 2.12 -19.87
CA PHE A 656 8.00 3.48 -20.45
C PHE A 656 9.34 4.19 -20.25
N SER A 657 10.44 3.60 -20.70
CA SER A 657 11.79 4.14 -20.49
C SER A 657 12.73 3.86 -21.67
N PHE A 658 13.65 4.79 -21.96
CA PHE A 658 14.67 4.60 -23.00
C PHE A 658 15.87 3.80 -22.49
N THR A 659 16.53 3.05 -23.37
CA THR A 659 17.75 2.30 -23.07
C THR A 659 18.57 2.06 -24.34
N GLU A 660 19.87 1.77 -24.20
CA GLU A 660 20.75 1.44 -25.32
C GLU A 660 21.21 -0.02 -25.24
N LYS A 661 20.90 -0.81 -26.28
CA LYS A 661 21.18 -2.25 -26.35
C LYS A 661 21.83 -2.59 -27.69
N GLY A 662 23.11 -2.98 -27.66
CA GLY A 662 23.90 -3.26 -28.86
C GLY A 662 24.18 -2.01 -29.74
N GLY A 663 24.28 -0.82 -29.14
CA GLY A 663 24.48 0.45 -29.87
C GLY A 663 23.21 1.01 -30.54
N LYS A 664 22.09 0.29 -30.47
CA LYS A 664 20.76 0.75 -30.88
C LYS A 664 20.00 1.32 -29.68
N LEU A 665 19.27 2.40 -29.90
CA LEU A 665 18.40 3.00 -28.90
C LEU A 665 17.02 2.33 -28.96
N TYR A 666 16.47 1.95 -27.81
CA TYR A 666 15.14 1.36 -27.68
C TYR A 666 14.32 2.13 -26.66
N PHE A 667 13.00 2.10 -26.82
CA PHE A 667 12.03 2.51 -25.81
C PHE A 667 11.26 1.26 -25.34
N ARG A 668 11.17 1.03 -24.03
CA ARG A 668 10.38 -0.07 -23.46
C ARG A 668 8.91 0.35 -23.35
N GLU A 669 8.02 -0.48 -23.90
CA GLU A 669 6.58 -0.43 -23.71
C GLU A 669 6.12 -1.86 -23.33
N ASN A 670 5.64 -1.99 -22.11
CA ASN A 670 5.15 -3.22 -21.48
C ASN A 670 6.14 -4.40 -21.59
N SER A 671 5.79 -5.47 -22.29
CA SER A 671 6.60 -6.67 -22.52
C SER A 671 7.64 -6.51 -23.64
N ARG A 672 7.65 -5.39 -24.37
CA ARG A 672 8.46 -5.18 -25.58
C ARG A 672 9.39 -3.96 -25.48
N MET A 673 10.43 -3.98 -26.29
CA MET A 673 11.29 -2.83 -26.56
C MET A 673 11.25 -2.52 -28.06
N LYS A 674 10.72 -1.35 -28.40
CA LYS A 674 10.59 -0.85 -29.77
C LYS A 674 11.84 -0.05 -30.13
N LEU A 675 12.43 -0.31 -31.31
CA LEU A 675 13.59 0.46 -31.80
C LEU A 675 13.18 1.92 -31.94
N ALA A 676 13.92 2.80 -31.27
CA ALA A 676 13.74 4.23 -31.38
C ALA A 676 14.78 4.79 -32.36
N GLU A 677 14.31 5.39 -33.46
CA GLU A 677 15.17 6.05 -34.46
C GLU A 677 15.03 7.59 -34.47
N PRO A 678 15.20 8.29 -33.33
CA PRO A 678 15.14 9.74 -33.28
C PRO A 678 16.32 10.37 -34.05
N GLY A 679 16.11 11.59 -34.56
CA GLY A 679 17.13 12.31 -35.31
C GLY A 679 18.43 12.50 -34.51
N LYS A 680 19.59 12.51 -35.19
CA LYS A 680 20.94 12.43 -34.57
C LYS A 680 21.14 13.27 -33.30
N THR A 681 20.65 14.51 -33.28
CA THR A 681 20.75 15.40 -32.11
C THR A 681 19.87 14.94 -30.95
N GLN A 682 18.65 14.50 -31.21
CA GLN A 682 17.71 13.95 -30.22
C GLN A 682 18.21 12.60 -29.69
N ALA A 683 18.70 11.72 -30.56
CA ALA A 683 19.35 10.45 -30.17
C ALA A 683 20.57 10.64 -29.25
N ALA A 684 21.28 11.76 -29.41
CA ALA A 684 22.44 12.11 -28.58
C ALA A 684 22.06 12.84 -27.27
N ARG A 685 20.91 13.54 -27.23
CA ARG A 685 20.28 14.05 -26.00
C ARG A 685 19.77 12.88 -25.15
N ILE A 686 19.03 11.94 -25.73
CA ILE A 686 18.46 10.77 -25.03
C ILE A 686 19.56 9.92 -24.37
N ARG A 687 20.64 9.57 -25.09
CA ARG A 687 21.78 8.84 -24.53
C ARG A 687 22.45 9.56 -23.35
N GLY A 688 22.51 10.89 -23.39
CA GLY A 688 23.04 11.69 -22.28
C GLY A 688 22.15 11.60 -21.04
N MET A 689 20.84 11.74 -21.20
CA MET A 689 19.87 11.64 -20.11
C MET A 689 19.74 10.23 -19.55
N ILE A 690 19.87 9.17 -20.36
CA ILE A 690 20.02 7.78 -19.88
C ILE A 690 21.19 7.69 -18.88
N GLY A 691 22.38 8.16 -19.26
CA GLY A 691 23.56 8.08 -18.40
C GLY A 691 23.40 8.83 -17.06
N ILE A 692 22.78 10.01 -17.09
CA ILE A 692 22.50 10.80 -15.87
C ILE A 692 21.46 10.10 -14.99
N ARG A 693 20.36 9.62 -15.59
CA ARG A 693 19.27 8.90 -14.91
C ARG A 693 19.79 7.64 -14.20
N ASP A 694 20.60 6.85 -14.90
CA ASP A 694 21.09 5.57 -14.39
C ASP A 694 22.12 5.78 -13.26
N SER A 695 22.95 6.82 -13.36
CA SER A 695 23.85 7.26 -12.28
C SER A 695 23.10 7.82 -11.07
N ALA A 696 22.08 8.65 -11.27
CA ALA A 696 21.25 9.21 -10.20
C ALA A 696 20.46 8.12 -9.45
N ARG A 697 19.90 7.13 -10.16
CA ARG A 697 19.25 5.95 -9.56
C ARG A 697 20.24 5.11 -8.76
N LYS A 698 21.39 4.76 -9.34
CA LYS A 698 22.44 4.01 -8.62
C LYS A 698 22.90 4.73 -7.35
N LEU A 699 22.95 6.07 -7.36
CA LEU A 699 23.26 6.88 -6.18
C LEU A 699 22.14 6.87 -5.12
N ILE A 700 20.87 6.74 -5.51
CA ILE A 700 19.76 6.47 -4.58
C ILE A 700 19.91 5.08 -3.98
N ASP A 701 20.13 4.05 -4.81
CA ASP A 701 20.29 2.66 -4.39
C ASP A 701 21.45 2.50 -3.38
N LEU A 702 22.60 3.12 -3.64
CA LEU A 702 23.75 3.12 -2.72
C LEU A 702 23.41 3.72 -1.35
N GLN A 703 22.65 4.81 -1.31
CA GLN A 703 22.28 5.47 -0.06
C GLN A 703 21.24 4.67 0.73
N MET A 704 20.20 4.16 0.06
CA MET A 704 19.16 3.32 0.68
C MET A 704 19.76 2.04 1.29
N ASN A 705 20.65 1.37 0.56
CA ASN A 705 21.32 0.14 1.01
C ASN A 705 22.47 0.40 2.02
N GLY A 706 22.65 1.64 2.50
CA GLY A 706 23.60 1.94 3.57
C GLY A 706 25.07 1.81 3.17
N ALA A 707 25.40 1.98 1.88
CA ALA A 707 26.77 1.92 1.38
C ALA A 707 27.71 2.92 2.07
N ASP A 708 29.01 2.62 2.03
CA ASP A 708 30.04 3.50 2.56
C ASP A 708 30.14 4.83 1.78
N ASP A 709 30.75 5.81 2.44
CA ASP A 709 30.83 7.17 1.90
C ASP A 709 31.86 7.29 0.75
N GLU A 710 32.77 6.32 0.56
CA GLU A 710 33.70 6.30 -0.58
C GLU A 710 32.97 5.92 -1.87
N ALA A 711 32.14 4.87 -1.84
CA ALA A 711 31.30 4.45 -2.96
C ALA A 711 30.27 5.53 -3.36
N ILE A 712 29.68 6.21 -2.37
CA ILE A 712 28.74 7.32 -2.59
C ILE A 712 29.46 8.53 -3.21
N GLN A 713 30.61 8.95 -2.69
CA GLN A 713 31.41 10.04 -3.27
C GLN A 713 31.87 9.72 -4.71
N ALA A 714 32.22 8.46 -4.99
CA ALA A 714 32.60 8.03 -6.33
C ALA A 714 31.44 8.15 -7.33
N GLU A 715 30.22 7.74 -6.95
CA GLU A 715 29.05 7.88 -7.82
C GLU A 715 28.55 9.33 -7.91
N GLN A 716 28.67 10.14 -6.85
CA GLN A 716 28.45 11.59 -6.91
C GLN A 716 29.39 12.29 -7.89
N ALA A 717 30.68 11.93 -7.88
CA ALA A 717 31.66 12.44 -8.85
C ALA A 717 31.33 11.99 -10.29
N ASN A 718 30.81 10.77 -10.45
CA ASN A 718 30.33 10.27 -11.74
C ASN A 718 29.10 11.04 -12.25
N LEU A 719 28.10 11.26 -11.40
CA LEU A 719 26.88 11.99 -11.71
C LEU A 719 27.17 13.45 -12.10
N ASN A 720 28.03 14.14 -11.34
CA ASN A 720 28.53 15.48 -11.69
C ASN A 720 29.16 15.48 -13.10
N ARG A 721 30.14 14.60 -13.34
CA ARG A 721 30.87 14.47 -14.61
C ARG A 721 29.96 14.17 -15.81
N LEU A 722 28.87 13.44 -15.61
CA LEU A 722 27.87 13.14 -16.64
C LEU A 722 26.95 14.34 -16.89
N TYR A 723 26.47 14.99 -15.83
CA TYR A 723 25.64 16.19 -15.89
C TYR A 723 26.37 17.36 -16.55
N ASP A 724 27.58 17.72 -16.09
CA ASP A 724 28.30 18.90 -16.56
C ASP A 724 28.60 18.83 -18.07
N ARG A 725 29.05 17.65 -18.52
CA ARG A 725 29.29 17.32 -19.95
C ARG A 725 28.02 17.39 -20.80
N PHE A 726 26.87 17.09 -20.21
CA PHE A 726 25.58 17.16 -20.88
C PHE A 726 25.09 18.61 -20.98
N GLN A 727 25.15 19.34 -19.87
CA GLN A 727 24.74 20.75 -19.76
C GLN A 727 25.55 21.63 -20.72
N GLU A 728 26.87 21.50 -20.75
CA GLU A 728 27.79 22.22 -21.66
C GLU A 728 27.36 22.12 -23.14
N LYS A 729 26.81 20.96 -23.53
CA LYS A 729 26.53 20.64 -24.94
C LYS A 729 25.07 20.78 -25.35
N TYR A 730 24.13 20.59 -24.43
CA TYR A 730 22.70 20.50 -24.74
C TYR A 730 21.82 21.45 -23.92
N GLY A 731 22.38 22.15 -22.93
CA GLY A 731 21.65 22.93 -21.94
C GLY A 731 21.03 22.06 -20.84
N ILE A 732 20.38 22.74 -19.90
CA ILE A 732 19.75 22.17 -18.69
C ILE A 732 18.72 21.07 -19.03
N LEU A 733 18.53 20.09 -18.15
CA LEU A 733 17.62 18.95 -18.31
C LEU A 733 16.16 19.40 -18.49
N ASN A 734 15.76 20.47 -17.78
CA ASN A 734 14.45 21.10 -17.89
C ASN A 734 14.20 21.85 -19.22
N SER A 735 15.24 22.11 -20.03
CA SER A 735 15.11 22.89 -21.26
C SER A 735 14.18 22.20 -22.29
N ALA A 736 13.40 22.99 -23.03
CA ALA A 736 12.38 22.48 -23.96
C ALA A 736 12.91 21.45 -24.99
N GLY A 737 14.17 21.57 -25.42
CA GLY A 737 14.83 20.63 -26.33
C GLY A 737 15.24 19.29 -25.69
N ASN A 738 15.42 19.25 -24.36
CA ASN A 738 15.60 18.01 -23.60
C ASN A 738 14.25 17.42 -23.21
N ARG A 739 13.29 18.24 -22.77
CA ARG A 739 11.88 17.85 -22.52
C ARG A 739 11.28 17.15 -23.75
N LEU A 740 11.36 17.75 -24.93
CA LEU A 740 10.84 17.14 -26.17
C LEU A 740 11.57 15.83 -26.54
N ALA A 741 12.82 15.65 -26.12
CA ALA A 741 13.59 14.45 -26.39
C ALA A 741 13.32 13.31 -25.40
N PHE A 742 12.93 13.58 -24.15
CA PHE A 742 12.90 12.59 -23.07
C PHE A 742 11.57 12.48 -22.29
N ARG A 743 10.58 13.35 -22.54
CA ARG A 743 9.26 13.36 -21.86
C ARG A 743 8.47 12.03 -21.84
N GLN A 744 8.85 11.06 -22.69
CA GLN A 744 8.23 9.73 -22.70
C GLN A 744 8.86 8.77 -21.68
N ASP A 745 10.01 9.09 -21.12
CA ASP A 745 10.65 8.29 -20.07
C ASP A 745 10.00 8.57 -18.71
N SER A 746 9.55 7.51 -18.02
CA SER A 746 8.99 7.53 -16.67
C SER A 746 9.90 8.17 -15.62
N SER A 747 11.18 8.36 -15.93
CA SER A 747 12.19 8.97 -15.06
C SER A 747 12.49 10.43 -15.40
N TYR A 748 11.80 11.03 -16.38
CA TYR A 748 12.02 12.43 -16.72
C TYR A 748 11.78 13.40 -15.54
N PRO A 749 10.76 13.21 -14.66
CA PRO A 749 10.63 14.03 -13.45
C PRO A 749 11.84 13.93 -12.50
N LEU A 750 12.41 12.73 -12.32
CA LEU A 750 13.64 12.51 -11.53
C LEU A 750 14.87 13.18 -12.16
N LEU A 751 14.91 13.34 -13.48
CA LEU A 751 15.94 14.15 -14.15
C LEU A 751 15.72 15.65 -13.94
N CYS A 752 14.46 16.11 -13.88
CA CYS A 752 14.13 17.51 -13.64
C CYS A 752 14.50 17.95 -12.22
N SER A 753 14.27 17.11 -11.20
CA SER A 753 14.62 17.40 -9.80
C SER A 753 16.13 17.36 -9.49
N LEU A 754 16.99 17.08 -10.47
CA LEU A 754 18.44 17.30 -10.36
C LEU A 754 18.83 18.79 -10.46
N GLU A 755 17.91 19.64 -10.89
CA GLU A 755 18.13 21.07 -11.16
C GLU A 755 17.21 21.91 -10.29
N VAL A 756 17.78 22.75 -9.42
CA VAL A 756 17.04 23.80 -8.71
C VAL A 756 17.07 25.04 -9.59
N LEU A 757 15.91 25.51 -10.01
CA LEU A 757 15.77 26.67 -10.88
C LEU A 757 15.52 27.98 -10.08
N ASP A 758 15.60 29.12 -10.77
CA ASP A 758 15.02 30.39 -10.33
C ASP A 758 13.62 30.63 -10.94
N GLU A 759 12.96 31.71 -10.53
CA GLU A 759 11.59 32.08 -10.96
C GLU A 759 11.51 32.28 -12.48
N GLU A 760 12.59 32.76 -13.10
CA GLU A 760 12.70 32.90 -14.55
C GLU A 760 13.13 31.60 -15.28
N GLY A 761 13.28 30.48 -14.55
CA GLY A 761 13.53 29.14 -15.11
C GLY A 761 14.98 28.83 -15.48
N ASN A 762 15.95 29.63 -15.03
CA ASN A 762 17.38 29.38 -15.20
C ASN A 762 17.91 28.49 -14.07
N LEU A 763 19.11 27.90 -14.24
CA LEU A 763 19.70 27.05 -13.20
C LEU A 763 20.31 27.88 -12.06
N LYS A 764 19.56 27.96 -10.95
CA LYS A 764 20.01 28.54 -9.67
C LYS A 764 21.11 27.68 -9.03
N ARG A 765 20.93 26.35 -8.98
CA ARG A 765 21.95 25.39 -8.51
C ARG A 765 21.65 23.92 -8.88
N LYS A 766 22.65 23.05 -8.78
CA LYS A 766 22.43 21.59 -8.75
C LYS A 766 21.69 21.17 -7.47
N ALA A 767 20.95 20.07 -7.53
CA ALA A 767 20.33 19.43 -6.36
C ALA A 767 21.36 18.90 -5.34
N ASP A 768 20.89 18.66 -4.12
CA ASP A 768 21.74 18.33 -2.97
C ASP A 768 22.46 16.97 -3.10
N MET A 769 21.83 16.00 -3.78
CA MET A 769 22.38 14.64 -3.95
C MET A 769 23.72 14.62 -4.69
N PHE A 770 24.05 15.64 -5.48
CA PHE A 770 25.35 15.76 -6.16
C PHE A 770 26.53 15.94 -5.19
N ASN A 771 26.29 16.36 -3.94
CA ASN A 771 27.34 16.81 -3.01
C ASN A 771 27.20 16.28 -1.58
N LYS A 772 26.02 15.83 -1.13
CA LYS A 772 25.79 15.23 0.19
C LYS A 772 24.83 14.06 0.13
N ARG A 773 24.86 13.20 1.15
CA ARG A 773 23.89 12.13 1.37
C ARG A 773 22.51 12.75 1.66
N THR A 774 21.50 12.42 0.88
CA THR A 774 20.11 12.86 1.04
C THR A 774 19.22 11.79 1.67
N ILE A 775 19.61 10.50 1.61
CA ILE A 775 18.88 9.39 2.23
C ILE A 775 19.74 8.77 3.34
N GLN A 776 19.26 8.80 4.59
CA GLN A 776 19.91 8.14 5.72
C GLN A 776 19.40 6.71 5.92
N HIS A 777 20.30 5.75 6.03
CA HIS A 777 19.98 4.37 6.38
C HIS A 777 19.88 4.22 7.90
N ARG A 778 18.69 3.91 8.44
CA ARG A 778 18.46 3.70 9.88
C ARG A 778 19.34 2.56 10.40
N LYS A 779 20.31 2.90 11.26
CA LYS A 779 21.07 1.93 12.04
C LYS A 779 20.32 1.68 13.36
N PRO A 780 19.96 0.42 13.71
CA PRO A 780 19.32 0.14 15.00
C PRO A 780 20.30 0.41 16.15
N VAL A 781 19.79 0.84 17.30
CA VAL A 781 20.60 1.06 18.49
C VAL A 781 20.89 -0.30 19.13
N THR A 782 22.15 -0.75 19.07
CA THR A 782 22.55 -2.08 19.54
C THR A 782 23.08 -2.10 20.98
N SER A 783 23.30 -0.94 21.61
CA SER A 783 23.79 -0.81 22.99
C SER A 783 23.49 0.59 23.52
N VAL A 784 23.27 0.73 24.82
CA VAL A 784 23.12 2.01 25.55
C VAL A 784 23.82 1.93 26.91
N ASP A 785 24.26 3.07 27.46
CA ASP A 785 24.98 3.11 28.74
C ASP A 785 24.05 3.24 29.95
N THR A 786 22.85 3.83 29.79
CA THR A 786 21.92 4.13 30.89
C THR A 786 20.53 3.54 30.70
N ALA A 787 19.81 3.35 31.82
CA ALA A 787 18.42 2.88 31.82
C ALA A 787 17.44 3.88 31.19
N VAL A 788 17.77 5.18 31.19
CA VAL A 788 16.93 6.24 30.59
C VAL A 788 17.05 6.22 29.07
N GLU A 789 18.26 6.05 28.53
CA GLU A 789 18.46 5.82 27.09
C GLU A 789 17.79 4.50 26.66
N ALA A 790 17.92 3.44 27.46
CA ALA A 790 17.22 2.17 27.22
C ALA A 790 15.70 2.37 27.16
N LEU A 791 15.12 3.17 28.06
CA LEU A 791 13.70 3.49 28.06
C LEU A 791 13.30 4.24 26.79
N GLY A 792 14.05 5.27 26.39
CA GLY A 792 13.80 6.02 25.16
C GLY A 792 13.79 5.13 23.91
N VAL A 793 14.76 4.21 23.79
CA VAL A 793 14.79 3.22 22.69
C VAL A 793 13.65 2.21 22.80
N SER A 794 13.26 1.78 24.02
CA SER A 794 12.14 0.85 24.22
C SER A 794 10.80 1.46 23.82
N ILE A 795 10.54 2.72 24.18
CA ILE A 795 9.36 3.46 23.72
C ILE A 795 9.43 3.66 22.19
N GLY A 796 10.56 4.12 21.65
CA GLY A 796 10.72 4.39 20.22
C GLY A 796 10.72 3.16 19.29
N GLU A 797 11.02 1.95 19.80
CA GLU A 797 11.03 0.71 19.00
C GLU A 797 9.93 -0.31 19.39
N ARG A 798 9.27 -0.17 20.55
CA ARG A 798 8.23 -1.11 21.03
C ARG A 798 6.97 -0.44 21.58
N ALA A 799 6.90 0.89 21.63
CA ALA A 799 5.78 1.66 22.19
C ALA A 799 5.35 1.28 23.62
N CYS A 800 6.23 0.65 24.41
CA CYS A 800 5.94 0.23 25.78
C CYS A 800 7.23 -0.01 26.61
N VAL A 801 7.10 -0.15 27.93
CA VAL A 801 8.24 -0.38 28.85
C VAL A 801 8.65 -1.87 28.85
N ASP A 802 9.29 -2.32 27.77
CA ASP A 802 9.85 -3.67 27.69
C ASP A 802 11.21 -3.75 28.41
N LEU A 803 11.16 -4.12 29.70
CA LEU A 803 12.35 -4.31 30.53
C LEU A 803 13.32 -5.38 30.01
N GLY A 804 12.84 -6.39 29.27
CA GLY A 804 13.70 -7.43 28.70
C GLY A 804 14.51 -6.90 27.52
N PHE A 805 13.87 -6.10 26.66
CA PHE A 805 14.55 -5.40 25.58
C PHE A 805 15.55 -4.37 26.12
N MET A 806 15.13 -3.52 27.07
CA MET A 806 16.00 -2.54 27.72
C MET A 806 17.24 -3.19 28.35
N ALA A 807 17.07 -4.33 29.01
CA ALA A 807 18.17 -5.09 29.58
C ALA A 807 19.12 -5.67 28.51
N SER A 808 18.61 -6.08 27.35
CA SER A 808 19.44 -6.53 26.22
C SER A 808 20.35 -5.41 25.68
N LEU A 809 19.85 -4.17 25.60
CA LEU A 809 20.63 -2.99 25.20
C LEU A 809 21.69 -2.59 26.24
N MET A 810 21.46 -2.90 27.51
CA MET A 810 22.41 -2.65 28.61
C MET A 810 23.36 -3.83 28.90
N GLY A 811 23.34 -4.87 28.07
CA GLY A 811 24.31 -5.98 28.06
C GLY A 811 23.85 -7.30 28.69
N GLY A 812 22.61 -7.42 29.20
CA GLY A 812 22.11 -8.69 29.72
C GLY A 812 20.88 -8.58 30.64
N MET A 813 20.11 -9.67 30.77
CA MET A 813 18.86 -9.71 31.56
C MET A 813 19.09 -9.47 33.06
N GLU A 814 20.31 -9.64 33.57
CA GLU A 814 20.70 -9.29 34.94
C GLU A 814 20.64 -7.78 35.25
N LYS A 815 20.48 -6.94 34.22
CA LYS A 815 20.28 -5.49 34.35
C LYS A 815 18.87 -5.09 34.78
N ILE A 816 17.87 -5.96 34.68
CA ILE A 816 16.46 -5.63 34.98
C ILE A 816 16.27 -5.01 36.38
N PRO A 817 16.84 -5.54 37.49
CA PRO A 817 16.71 -4.92 38.81
C PRO A 817 17.37 -3.54 38.91
N GLN A 818 18.47 -3.31 38.17
CA GLN A 818 19.14 -2.01 38.10
C GLN A 818 18.27 -1.00 37.34
N ILE A 819 17.73 -1.38 36.18
CA ILE A 819 16.80 -0.58 35.37
C ILE A 819 15.58 -0.14 36.19
N VAL A 820 14.97 -1.06 36.93
CA VAL A 820 13.82 -0.79 37.81
C VAL A 820 14.19 0.14 38.98
N SER A 821 15.43 0.06 39.47
CA SER A 821 15.92 0.99 40.51
C SER A 821 16.18 2.40 39.96
N ASP A 822 16.79 2.50 38.78
CA ASP A 822 17.20 3.77 38.17
C ASP A 822 16.00 4.56 37.60
N LEU A 823 14.95 3.86 37.15
CA LEU A 823 13.72 4.44 36.60
C LEU A 823 12.59 4.55 37.64
N LYS A 824 12.89 4.41 38.94
CA LYS A 824 11.88 4.45 40.01
C LYS A 824 11.13 5.79 40.01
N GLY A 825 9.83 5.75 39.74
CA GLY A 825 8.96 6.93 39.64
C GLY A 825 8.85 7.52 38.22
N ILE A 826 9.68 7.04 37.29
CA ILE A 826 9.53 7.26 35.83
C ILE A 826 8.69 6.12 35.23
N ILE A 827 8.85 4.90 35.75
CA ILE A 827 8.04 3.73 35.40
C ILE A 827 7.36 3.13 36.65
N PHE A 828 6.21 2.50 36.43
CA PHE A 828 5.37 1.86 37.45
C PHE A 828 4.89 0.49 36.96
N LYS A 829 4.77 -0.48 37.87
CA LYS A 829 4.16 -1.77 37.56
C LYS A 829 2.65 -1.72 37.84
N ASP A 830 1.78 -2.13 36.91
CA ASP A 830 0.35 -2.31 37.22
C ASP A 830 0.20 -3.52 38.18
N PRO A 831 -0.38 -3.34 39.39
CA PRO A 831 -0.63 -4.45 40.31
C PRO A 831 -1.46 -5.62 39.72
N LYS A 832 -2.23 -5.39 38.65
CA LYS A 832 -2.99 -6.44 37.95
C LYS A 832 -2.12 -7.35 37.08
N SER A 833 -0.95 -6.89 36.66
CA SER A 833 -0.02 -7.69 35.83
C SER A 833 0.63 -8.83 36.61
N GLY A 834 0.69 -8.73 37.93
CA GLY A 834 1.22 -9.75 38.82
C GLY A 834 1.93 -9.17 40.05
N PRO A 835 2.28 -10.02 41.02
CA PRO A 835 2.98 -9.60 42.24
C PRO A 835 4.38 -9.04 41.95
N PHE A 836 4.97 -8.36 42.94
CA PHE A 836 6.36 -7.93 42.91
C PHE A 836 7.29 -9.05 43.42
N ASP A 837 7.24 -10.20 42.73
CA ASP A 837 7.97 -11.41 43.11
C ASP A 837 9.17 -11.64 42.19
N MET A 838 10.36 -11.16 42.60
CA MET A 838 11.59 -11.26 41.79
C MET A 838 12.11 -12.70 41.61
N GLU A 839 11.58 -13.70 42.31
CA GLU A 839 11.88 -15.12 42.10
C GLU A 839 10.92 -15.79 41.09
N SER A 840 9.88 -15.07 40.64
CA SER A 840 8.84 -15.57 39.72
C SER A 840 9.09 -15.17 38.26
N ASP A 841 8.94 -16.11 37.31
CA ASP A 841 9.05 -15.78 35.89
C ASP A 841 7.90 -14.84 35.45
N GLY A 842 8.26 -13.79 34.73
CA GLY A 842 7.35 -12.74 34.28
C GLY A 842 7.20 -11.54 35.22
N TRP A 843 7.92 -11.45 36.35
CA TRP A 843 7.83 -10.28 37.25
C TRP A 843 8.20 -8.94 36.58
N TYR A 844 9.03 -9.01 35.54
CA TYR A 844 9.49 -7.92 34.67
C TYR A 844 8.46 -7.49 33.61
N LYS A 845 7.25 -8.07 33.59
CA LYS A 845 6.16 -7.72 32.66
C LYS A 845 5.14 -6.79 33.34
N GLY A 846 4.39 -6.04 32.53
CA GLY A 846 3.33 -5.14 33.00
C GLY A 846 3.84 -3.86 33.67
N TRP A 847 5.00 -3.38 33.22
CA TRP A 847 5.49 -2.05 33.52
C TRP A 847 4.96 -1.05 32.49
N GLN A 848 4.66 0.16 32.98
CA GLN A 848 4.06 1.28 32.26
C GLN A 848 4.87 2.53 32.57
N ALA A 849 4.92 3.49 31.65
CA ALA A 849 5.54 4.79 31.92
C ALA A 849 4.62 5.67 32.79
N ALA A 850 5.15 6.76 33.36
CA ALA A 850 4.43 7.60 34.32
C ALA A 850 3.14 8.22 33.74
N ASP A 851 3.19 8.64 32.47
CA ASP A 851 2.07 9.14 31.68
C ASP A 851 0.96 8.08 31.46
N GLU A 852 1.32 6.86 31.09
CA GLU A 852 0.37 5.74 30.94
C GLU A 852 -0.20 5.30 32.31
N TYR A 853 0.64 5.21 33.34
CA TYR A 853 0.22 4.71 34.65
C TYR A 853 -0.58 5.74 35.46
N LEU A 854 -0.24 7.02 35.41
CA LEU A 854 -0.90 8.07 36.21
C LEU A 854 -2.07 8.75 35.49
N SER A 855 -2.46 8.28 34.30
CA SER A 855 -3.63 8.77 33.54
C SER A 855 -4.84 7.81 33.59
N GLY A 856 -5.95 8.21 32.96
CA GLY A 856 -7.19 7.43 32.88
C GLY A 856 -7.93 7.35 34.21
N ASN A 857 -8.50 6.17 34.55
CA ASN A 857 -9.25 5.98 35.79
C ASN A 857 -8.32 5.83 37.01
N VAL A 858 -7.70 6.94 37.41
CA VAL A 858 -6.77 7.05 38.55
C VAL A 858 -7.41 6.71 39.90
N ARG A 859 -8.74 6.84 40.03
CA ARG A 859 -9.49 6.46 41.24
C ARG A 859 -9.47 4.95 41.44
N ARG A 860 -9.84 4.18 40.41
CA ARG A 860 -9.77 2.70 40.44
C ARG A 860 -8.34 2.18 40.45
N LYS A 861 -7.40 2.85 39.78
CA LYS A 861 -5.96 2.53 39.90
C LYS A 861 -5.48 2.71 41.35
N LEU A 862 -5.87 3.80 42.04
CA LEU A 862 -5.49 4.06 43.44
C LEU A 862 -6.06 3.02 44.42
N GLU A 863 -7.34 2.66 44.26
CA GLU A 863 -7.96 1.58 45.05
C GLU A 863 -7.21 0.25 44.85
N THR A 864 -6.90 -0.12 43.60
CA THR A 864 -6.12 -1.32 43.27
C THR A 864 -4.72 -1.27 43.88
N ALA A 865 -4.04 -0.12 43.79
CA ALA A 865 -2.69 0.08 44.32
C ALA A 865 -2.65 -0.01 45.85
N ARG A 866 -3.63 0.56 46.56
CA ARG A 866 -3.74 0.46 48.03
C ARG A 866 -3.94 -0.98 48.47
N ALA A 867 -4.89 -1.71 47.85
CA ALA A 867 -5.13 -3.12 48.14
C ALA A 867 -3.92 -4.02 47.82
N ALA A 868 -3.11 -3.66 46.82
CA ALA A 868 -1.86 -4.36 46.53
C ALA A 868 -0.75 -4.03 47.53
N ALA A 869 -0.63 -2.77 47.95
CA ALA A 869 0.38 -2.29 48.90
C ALA A 869 0.22 -2.89 50.32
N GLU A 870 -1.01 -3.28 50.72
CA GLU A 870 -1.24 -4.06 51.95
C GLU A 870 -0.53 -5.43 51.96
N LYS A 871 -0.23 -5.99 50.78
CA LYS A 871 0.38 -7.32 50.60
C LYS A 871 1.81 -7.27 50.05
N TYR A 872 2.12 -6.27 49.24
CA TYR A 872 3.41 -6.07 48.56
C TYR A 872 3.81 -4.59 48.72
N PRO A 873 4.59 -4.23 49.76
CA PRO A 873 4.97 -2.85 50.08
C PRO A 873 5.65 -2.08 48.94
N GLU A 874 6.16 -2.79 47.92
CA GLU A 874 6.76 -2.25 46.71
C GLU A 874 5.78 -1.32 45.94
N PHE A 875 4.47 -1.61 45.97
CA PHE A 875 3.45 -0.76 45.35
C PHE A 875 3.11 0.52 46.14
N ALA A 876 3.77 0.80 47.28
CA ALA A 876 3.55 2.04 48.02
C ALA A 876 3.86 3.29 47.18
N VAL A 877 4.82 3.22 46.24
CA VAL A 877 5.12 4.32 45.31
C VAL A 877 3.97 4.57 44.33
N ASN A 878 3.29 3.53 43.86
CA ASN A 878 2.09 3.66 43.03
C ASN A 878 0.97 4.38 43.79
N VAL A 879 0.81 4.11 45.09
CA VAL A 879 -0.18 4.78 45.95
C VAL A 879 0.16 6.26 46.11
N GLU A 880 1.42 6.59 46.44
CA GLU A 880 1.86 7.96 46.67
C GLU A 880 1.66 8.86 45.44
N GLU A 881 2.02 8.38 44.24
CA GLU A 881 1.87 9.15 43.01
C GLU A 881 0.41 9.21 42.54
N LEU A 882 -0.35 8.11 42.68
CA LEU A 882 -1.78 8.14 42.35
C LEU A 882 -2.58 9.05 43.29
N GLU A 883 -2.18 9.24 44.55
CA GLU A 883 -2.80 10.22 45.45
C GLU A 883 -2.58 11.68 45.00
N LYS A 884 -1.45 11.99 44.35
CA LYS A 884 -1.15 13.34 43.85
C LYS A 884 -1.96 13.72 42.62
N VAL A 885 -2.39 12.76 41.80
CA VAL A 885 -3.12 12.99 40.53
C VAL A 885 -4.64 12.78 40.64
N GLN A 886 -5.21 12.70 41.84
CA GLN A 886 -6.67 12.54 41.97
C GLN A 886 -7.43 13.80 41.50
N PRO A 887 -8.37 13.70 40.54
CA PRO A 887 -9.16 14.84 40.11
C PRO A 887 -10.13 15.29 41.22
N LYS A 888 -10.39 16.60 41.30
CA LYS A 888 -11.37 17.20 42.21
C LYS A 888 -12.76 16.55 42.03
N ASP A 889 -13.47 16.28 43.13
CA ASP A 889 -14.89 15.95 43.06
C ASP A 889 -15.70 17.13 42.49
N LEU A 890 -16.56 16.84 41.51
CA LEU A 890 -17.52 17.79 40.97
C LEU A 890 -18.86 17.63 41.69
N THR A 891 -19.55 18.73 41.94
CA THR A 891 -20.92 18.74 42.44
C THR A 891 -21.91 18.74 41.27
N ALA A 892 -23.13 18.22 41.44
CA ALA A 892 -24.11 18.12 40.36
C ALA A 892 -24.38 19.41 39.55
N PRO A 893 -24.33 20.64 40.12
CA PRO A 893 -24.42 21.89 39.32
C PRO A 893 -23.20 22.17 38.41
N GLU A 894 -22.05 21.55 38.68
CA GLU A 894 -20.83 21.65 37.85
C GLU A 894 -20.81 20.60 36.72
N ILE A 895 -21.83 19.72 36.63
CA ILE A 895 -21.88 18.60 35.66
C ILE A 895 -22.95 18.89 34.60
N SER A 896 -22.51 19.22 33.38
CA SER A 896 -23.39 19.28 32.22
C SER A 896 -23.70 17.87 31.69
N VAL A 897 -24.98 17.56 31.46
CA VAL A 897 -25.44 16.22 31.08
C VAL A 897 -26.08 16.24 29.69
N ARG A 898 -25.58 15.39 28.80
CA ARG A 898 -26.21 15.06 27.52
C ARG A 898 -26.90 13.70 27.60
N ILE A 899 -27.99 13.52 26.87
CA ILE A 899 -28.60 12.20 26.68
C ILE A 899 -27.67 11.35 25.81
N GLY A 900 -27.51 10.06 26.12
CA GLY A 900 -26.52 9.18 25.46
C GLY A 900 -25.12 9.13 26.09
N SER A 901 -24.80 10.02 27.04
CA SER A 901 -23.51 10.00 27.77
C SER A 901 -23.21 8.63 28.41
N PRO A 902 -22.08 7.96 28.05
CA PRO A 902 -21.83 6.56 28.39
C PRO A 902 -21.50 6.31 29.88
N TRP A 903 -21.17 7.36 30.64
CA TRP A 903 -20.94 7.26 32.08
C TRP A 903 -22.25 7.15 32.90
N ILE A 904 -23.41 7.40 32.29
CA ILE A 904 -24.71 7.28 32.95
C ILE A 904 -25.24 5.85 32.81
N ASP A 905 -25.47 5.20 33.95
CA ASP A 905 -26.00 3.84 34.02
C ASP A 905 -27.30 3.69 33.22
N THR A 906 -27.38 2.63 32.39
CA THR A 906 -28.53 2.29 31.54
C THR A 906 -29.85 2.23 32.34
N LYS A 907 -29.81 1.94 33.65
CA LYS A 907 -30.98 1.99 34.55
C LYS A 907 -31.72 3.33 34.49
N TYR A 908 -30.98 4.44 34.37
CA TYR A 908 -31.57 5.78 34.39
C TYR A 908 -32.18 6.18 33.04
N TYR A 909 -31.57 5.81 31.92
CA TYR A 909 -32.20 5.97 30.61
C TYR A 909 -33.50 5.16 30.49
N LYS A 910 -33.54 3.94 31.04
CA LYS A 910 -34.77 3.12 31.09
C LYS A 910 -35.85 3.77 31.94
N GLN A 911 -35.49 4.24 33.14
CA GLN A 911 -36.42 4.91 34.05
C GLN A 911 -37.01 6.17 33.40
N PHE A 912 -36.15 7.02 32.80
CA PHE A 912 -36.56 8.22 32.08
C PHE A 912 -37.55 7.91 30.95
N MET A 913 -37.22 6.95 30.08
CA MET A 913 -38.08 6.51 28.97
C MET A 913 -39.47 6.09 29.45
N PHE A 914 -39.53 5.23 30.47
CA PHE A 914 -40.79 4.71 30.99
C PHE A 914 -41.64 5.79 31.68
N GLU A 915 -41.02 6.73 32.39
CA GLU A 915 -41.72 7.85 33.04
C GLU A 915 -42.21 8.89 32.02
N LEU A 916 -41.36 9.31 31.08
CA LEU A 916 -41.65 10.37 30.11
C LEU A 916 -42.77 9.97 29.15
N PHE A 917 -42.74 8.73 28.65
CA PHE A 917 -43.72 8.19 27.70
C PHE A 917 -44.92 7.51 28.36
N GLN A 918 -44.87 7.32 29.69
CA GLN A 918 -45.84 6.54 30.48
C GLN A 918 -46.06 5.13 29.91
N THR A 919 -44.97 4.47 29.52
CA THR A 919 -44.98 3.12 28.93
C THR A 919 -45.74 2.14 29.83
N PRO A 920 -46.74 1.40 29.34
CA PRO A 920 -47.50 0.45 30.15
C PRO A 920 -46.60 -0.58 30.86
N TYR A 921 -46.78 -0.77 32.17
CA TYR A 921 -45.92 -1.62 33.03
C TYR A 921 -45.69 -3.05 32.49
N HIS A 922 -46.67 -3.63 31.78
CA HIS A 922 -46.55 -4.97 31.21
C HIS A 922 -45.61 -5.06 29.99
N LEU A 923 -45.24 -3.92 29.38
CA LEU A 923 -44.26 -3.82 28.30
C LEU A 923 -42.84 -3.52 28.82
N GLN A 924 -42.73 -2.81 29.95
CA GLN A 924 -41.45 -2.34 30.52
C GLN A 924 -40.49 -3.51 30.77
N GLY A 925 -39.26 -3.41 30.25
CA GLY A 925 -38.15 -4.36 30.41
C GLY A 925 -38.33 -5.69 29.67
N ARG A 926 -39.56 -6.14 29.43
CA ARG A 926 -39.90 -7.41 28.76
C ARG A 926 -40.05 -7.30 27.25
N LYS A 927 -40.70 -6.22 26.79
CA LYS A 927 -40.92 -5.93 25.36
C LYS A 927 -40.20 -4.65 24.94
N ILE A 928 -40.33 -3.59 25.74
CA ILE A 928 -39.67 -2.30 25.51
C ILE A 928 -38.53 -2.16 26.51
N ASN A 929 -37.30 -2.07 26.02
CA ASN A 929 -36.08 -2.08 26.84
C ASN A 929 -34.91 -1.41 26.11
N ILE A 930 -34.07 -0.69 26.84
CA ILE A 930 -32.83 -0.09 26.31
C ILE A 930 -31.67 -1.06 26.54
N VAL A 931 -30.79 -1.19 25.55
CA VAL A 931 -29.56 -1.98 25.58
C VAL A 931 -28.42 -1.10 25.07
N TYR A 932 -27.23 -1.24 25.64
CA TYR A 932 -25.98 -0.61 25.17
C TYR A 932 -25.03 -1.70 24.63
N SER A 933 -24.14 -1.33 23.71
CA SER A 933 -23.15 -2.21 23.09
C SER A 933 -21.74 -1.74 23.43
N ASP A 934 -21.09 -2.40 24.40
CA ASP A 934 -19.72 -2.06 24.82
C ASP A 934 -18.67 -2.21 23.69
N VAL A 935 -19.03 -2.88 22.59
CA VAL A 935 -18.14 -3.15 21.43
C VAL A 935 -18.33 -2.12 20.30
N SER A 936 -19.51 -1.51 20.16
CA SER A 936 -19.81 -0.55 19.09
C SER A 936 -20.20 0.85 19.58
N GLY A 937 -20.26 1.08 20.90
CA GLY A 937 -20.68 2.36 21.48
C GLY A 937 -22.16 2.70 21.33
N GLU A 938 -22.95 1.87 20.63
CA GLU A 938 -24.34 2.19 20.29
C GLU A 938 -25.36 1.78 21.36
N TRP A 939 -26.40 2.60 21.48
CA TRP A 939 -27.61 2.34 22.24
C TRP A 939 -28.74 1.86 21.32
N SER A 940 -29.50 0.84 21.73
CA SER A 940 -30.72 0.43 21.03
C SER A 940 -31.93 0.27 21.95
N VAL A 941 -33.06 0.79 21.50
CA VAL A 941 -34.38 0.66 22.12
C VAL A 941 -35.13 -0.50 21.45
N ARG A 942 -35.13 -1.67 22.10
CA ARG A 942 -35.88 -2.83 21.61
C ARG A 942 -37.38 -2.61 21.76
N GLY A 943 -38.16 -3.12 20.80
CA GLY A 943 -39.64 -3.15 20.88
C GLY A 943 -40.36 -1.83 20.61
N LYS A 944 -39.74 -0.86 19.92
CA LYS A 944 -40.28 0.50 19.63
C LYS A 944 -41.74 0.53 19.15
N SER A 945 -42.21 -0.52 18.49
CA SER A 945 -43.56 -0.64 17.90
C SER A 945 -44.58 -1.39 18.77
N GLU A 946 -44.22 -1.80 19.99
CA GLU A 946 -45.06 -2.62 20.89
C GLU A 946 -46.05 -1.80 21.73
N ASP A 947 -45.83 -0.49 21.89
CA ASP A 947 -46.77 0.38 22.60
C ASP A 947 -47.96 0.79 21.69
N SER A 948 -49.11 1.00 22.30
CA SER A 948 -50.35 1.29 21.57
C SER A 948 -50.25 2.57 20.74
N ARG A 949 -50.78 2.54 19.52
CA ARG A 949 -51.04 3.76 18.72
C ARG A 949 -52.03 4.74 19.38
N THR A 950 -52.67 4.35 20.48
CA THR A 950 -53.48 5.24 21.33
C THR A 950 -52.65 5.96 22.42
N ASN A 951 -51.36 5.66 22.60
CA ASN A 951 -50.52 6.41 23.55
C ASN A 951 -50.14 7.76 22.94
N THR A 952 -50.89 8.81 23.31
CA THR A 952 -50.67 10.19 22.83
C THR A 952 -49.24 10.69 23.09
N ARG A 953 -48.58 10.25 24.17
CA ARG A 953 -47.23 10.71 24.51
C ARG A 953 -46.20 10.23 23.50
N VAL A 954 -46.32 8.97 23.08
CA VAL A 954 -45.42 8.30 22.12
C VAL A 954 -45.65 8.75 20.67
N TRP A 955 -46.89 9.07 20.29
CA TRP A 955 -47.27 9.32 18.89
C TRP A 955 -47.66 10.77 18.56
N ASN A 956 -47.71 11.69 19.54
CA ASN A 956 -48.04 13.11 19.31
C ASN A 956 -47.29 14.10 20.22
N THR A 957 -47.03 13.76 21.49
CA THR A 957 -46.34 14.68 22.42
C THR A 957 -44.84 14.71 22.16
N TYR A 958 -44.18 13.55 22.23
CA TYR A 958 -42.74 13.37 22.04
C TYR A 958 -42.40 12.56 20.77
N GLY A 959 -43.39 12.40 19.88
CA GLY A 959 -43.26 11.77 18.56
C GLY A 959 -44.25 12.39 17.59
N THR A 960 -44.22 11.94 16.34
CA THR A 960 -45.06 12.41 15.23
C THR A 960 -45.90 11.26 14.66
N LYS A 961 -46.65 11.54 13.57
CA LYS A 961 -47.34 10.50 12.80
C LYS A 961 -46.40 9.62 11.98
N ARG A 962 -45.18 10.11 11.69
CA ARG A 962 -44.15 9.45 10.88
C ARG A 962 -43.19 8.63 11.74
N ILE A 963 -42.73 9.18 12.86
CA ILE A 963 -41.78 8.53 13.78
C ILE A 963 -42.31 8.59 15.22
N ASN A 964 -42.11 7.52 16.00
CA ASN A 964 -42.56 7.47 17.39
C ASN A 964 -41.45 7.86 18.38
N ALA A 965 -41.85 8.23 19.60
CA ALA A 965 -40.94 8.75 20.61
C ALA A 965 -39.82 7.76 21.03
N TYR A 966 -40.02 6.44 20.91
CA TYR A 966 -38.98 5.45 21.20
C TYR A 966 -37.87 5.45 20.14
N ALA A 967 -38.19 5.78 18.89
CA ALA A 967 -37.20 5.93 17.82
C ALA A 967 -36.47 7.29 17.91
N ILE A 968 -37.18 8.38 18.23
CA ILE A 968 -36.56 9.69 18.53
C ILE A 968 -35.59 9.58 19.73
N LEU A 969 -35.97 8.81 20.76
CA LEU A 969 -35.10 8.55 21.90
C LEU A 969 -33.84 7.75 21.51
N GLU A 970 -33.95 6.76 20.64
CA GLU A 970 -32.78 6.00 20.19
C GLU A 970 -31.79 6.86 19.39
N ALA A 971 -32.28 7.71 18.48
CA ALA A 971 -31.42 8.68 17.78
C ALA A 971 -30.73 9.61 18.78
N SER A 972 -31.48 10.14 19.76
CA SER A 972 -30.95 10.99 20.84
C SER A 972 -29.88 10.29 21.70
N LEU A 973 -30.06 9.01 22.03
CA LEU A 973 -29.08 8.24 22.80
C LEU A 973 -27.77 8.01 22.02
N ASN A 974 -27.83 7.95 20.69
CA ASN A 974 -26.66 7.85 19.81
C ASN A 974 -26.16 9.22 19.32
N GLN A 975 -26.67 10.33 19.87
CA GLN A 975 -26.34 11.71 19.47
C GLN A 975 -26.61 12.06 17.98
N ARG A 976 -27.39 11.25 17.25
CA ARG A 976 -27.80 11.50 15.85
C ARG A 976 -29.07 12.37 15.79
N SER A 977 -29.21 13.21 14.77
CA SER A 977 -30.46 13.95 14.53
C SER A 977 -31.59 13.02 14.04
N VAL A 978 -32.83 13.53 14.00
CA VAL A 978 -33.98 12.79 13.48
C VAL A 978 -34.44 13.36 12.14
N GLN A 979 -34.03 12.69 11.07
CA GLN A 979 -34.48 12.95 9.70
C GLN A 979 -35.71 12.10 9.34
N ILE A 980 -36.61 12.65 8.51
CA ILE A 980 -37.80 11.98 7.98
C ILE A 980 -37.80 12.07 6.46
N PHE A 981 -37.83 10.93 5.77
CA PHE A 981 -37.86 10.85 4.31
C PHE A 981 -39.24 10.43 3.82
N ASP A 982 -39.68 10.99 2.69
CA ASP A 982 -40.80 10.50 1.90
C ASP A 982 -40.28 9.66 0.72
N THR A 983 -40.90 8.49 0.52
CA THR A 983 -40.62 7.58 -0.58
C THR A 983 -41.47 7.95 -1.80
N HIS A 984 -40.81 8.15 -2.93
CA HIS A 984 -41.39 8.31 -4.26
C HIS A 984 -41.00 7.11 -5.14
N TYR A 985 -41.84 6.83 -6.15
CA TYR A 985 -41.57 5.84 -7.18
C TYR A 985 -41.69 6.51 -8.54
N ASP A 986 -40.75 6.25 -9.44
CA ASP A 986 -40.81 6.73 -10.83
C ASP A 986 -41.69 5.83 -11.72
N ALA A 987 -41.70 6.10 -13.03
CA ALA A 987 -42.52 5.37 -14.00
C ALA A 987 -42.07 3.93 -14.23
N ASP A 988 -40.79 3.62 -13.96
CA ASP A 988 -40.17 2.30 -14.13
C ASP A 988 -40.13 1.51 -12.80
N GLY A 989 -40.50 2.15 -11.69
CA GLY A 989 -40.65 1.54 -10.36
C GLY A 989 -39.41 1.66 -9.47
N LYS A 990 -38.43 2.49 -9.83
CA LYS A 990 -37.27 2.78 -8.97
C LYS A 990 -37.74 3.62 -7.77
N GLU A 991 -37.28 3.24 -6.57
CA GLU A 991 -37.55 4.01 -5.36
C GLU A 991 -36.57 5.18 -5.23
N THR A 992 -37.08 6.38 -4.99
CA THR A 992 -36.29 7.56 -4.58
C THR A 992 -36.80 8.07 -3.25
N ARG A 993 -35.89 8.40 -2.33
CA ARG A 993 -36.23 8.87 -0.98
C ARG A 993 -35.80 10.32 -0.85
N VAL A 994 -36.75 11.21 -0.56
CA VAL A 994 -36.54 12.67 -0.50
C VAL A 994 -36.75 13.13 0.94
N LEU A 995 -35.86 13.99 1.45
CA LEU A 995 -35.99 14.54 2.80
C LEU A 995 -37.26 15.39 2.92
N ASN A 996 -38.13 15.07 3.89
CA ASN A 996 -39.28 15.88 4.23
C ASN A 996 -38.88 16.86 5.34
N GLU A 997 -38.29 17.99 4.94
CA GLU A 997 -37.91 19.13 5.80
C GLU A 997 -38.91 19.41 6.94
N LYS A 998 -40.21 19.37 6.63
CA LYS A 998 -41.29 19.79 7.53
C LYS A 998 -41.57 18.75 8.61
N GLU A 999 -41.65 17.48 8.25
CA GLU A 999 -41.78 16.41 9.25
C GLU A 999 -40.45 16.19 10.01
N THR A 1000 -39.29 16.41 9.36
CA THR A 1000 -37.95 16.43 9.98
C THR A 1000 -37.84 17.50 11.07
N ALA A 1001 -38.10 18.78 10.75
CA ALA A 1001 -38.05 19.87 11.71
C ALA A 1001 -39.03 19.67 12.89
N ILE A 1002 -40.23 19.12 12.63
CA ILE A 1002 -41.18 18.75 13.68
C ILE A 1002 -40.62 17.62 14.56
N ALA A 1003 -39.93 16.62 14.00
CA ALA A 1003 -39.34 15.52 14.73
C ALA A 1003 -38.11 15.96 15.55
N GLN A 1004 -37.24 16.80 14.99
CA GLN A 1004 -36.12 17.47 15.70
C GLN A 1004 -36.64 18.33 16.86
N GLN A 1005 -37.74 19.07 16.69
CA GLN A 1005 -38.39 19.78 17.80
C GLN A 1005 -38.89 18.82 18.91
N LYS A 1006 -39.35 17.62 18.57
CA LYS A 1006 -39.66 16.58 19.58
C LYS A 1006 -38.42 16.02 20.26
N GLN A 1007 -37.31 15.94 19.53
CA GLN A 1007 -36.01 15.50 20.03
C GLN A 1007 -35.48 16.50 21.07
N GLU A 1008 -35.49 17.79 20.77
CA GLU A 1008 -34.99 18.82 21.68
C GLU A 1008 -35.82 18.93 22.98
N ALA A 1009 -37.15 18.90 22.85
CA ALA A 1009 -38.06 18.81 24.00
C ALA A 1009 -37.88 17.51 24.84
N MET A 1010 -37.17 16.51 24.30
CA MET A 1010 -36.78 15.29 25.03
C MET A 1010 -35.41 15.46 25.73
N LYS A 1011 -34.45 16.15 25.11
CA LYS A 1011 -33.17 16.54 25.73
C LYS A 1011 -33.39 17.46 26.93
N GLU A 1012 -34.18 18.52 26.77
CA GLU A 1012 -34.56 19.45 27.84
C GLU A 1012 -35.26 18.72 29.01
N ALA A 1013 -36.19 17.80 28.68
CA ALA A 1013 -36.87 16.98 29.67
C ALA A 1013 -35.90 16.03 30.41
N PHE A 1014 -34.85 15.52 29.76
CA PHE A 1014 -33.83 14.68 30.39
C PHE A 1014 -32.97 15.48 31.37
N GLN A 1015 -32.48 16.66 30.97
CA GLN A 1015 -31.68 17.54 31.82
C GLN A 1015 -32.46 17.98 33.08
N ASN A 1016 -33.72 18.38 32.92
CA ASN A 1016 -34.61 18.72 34.05
C ASN A 1016 -35.00 17.52 34.92
N TRP A 1017 -34.82 16.29 34.43
CA TRP A 1017 -35.17 15.06 35.14
C TRP A 1017 -33.97 14.43 35.87
N ILE A 1018 -32.78 14.39 35.26
CA ILE A 1018 -31.66 13.57 35.73
C ILE A 1018 -31.25 13.91 37.17
N PHE A 1019 -31.07 15.19 37.50
CA PHE A 1019 -30.72 15.64 38.85
C PHE A 1019 -31.91 15.94 39.76
N LYS A 1020 -33.15 15.71 39.33
CA LYS A 1020 -34.36 16.07 40.09
C LYS A 1020 -34.57 15.20 41.34
N ASP A 1021 -34.17 13.94 41.26
CA ASP A 1021 -34.29 12.98 42.34
C ASP A 1021 -33.02 12.98 43.23
N PRO A 1022 -33.11 13.07 44.57
CA PRO A 1022 -31.95 13.15 45.45
C PRO A 1022 -31.07 11.91 45.44
N ASP A 1023 -31.66 10.71 45.37
CA ASP A 1023 -30.91 9.45 45.44
C ASP A 1023 -30.16 9.24 44.13
N ARG A 1024 -30.80 9.49 42.98
CA ARG A 1024 -30.15 9.50 41.65
C ARG A 1024 -29.04 10.55 41.54
N ARG A 1025 -29.20 11.73 42.14
CA ARG A 1025 -28.16 12.77 42.21
C ARG A 1025 -27.03 12.46 43.21
N THR A 1026 -27.09 11.30 43.88
CA THR A 1026 -26.03 10.82 44.80
C THR A 1026 -25.33 9.56 44.26
N ASP A 1027 -25.93 8.88 43.28
CA ASP A 1027 -25.35 7.76 42.51
C ASP A 1027 -24.57 8.21 41.26
N LEU A 1028 -24.81 9.46 40.83
CA LEU A 1028 -24.17 10.17 39.71
C LEU A 1028 -23.22 11.26 40.23
#